data_AF-A0A2M8CRZ9-F1
#
_entry.id   AF-A0A2M8CRZ9-F1
#
_cell.length_a   1.000
_cell.length_b   1.000
_cell.length_c   1.000
_cell.angle_alpha   90.00
_cell.angle_beta   90.00
_cell.angle_gamma   90.00
#
_symmetry.space_group_name_H-M   'P 1'
#
loop_
_entity.id
_entity.type
_entity.pdbx_description
1 polymer ?
#
loop_
_entity_poly.entity_id
_entity_poly.type
_entity_poly.pdbx_seq_one_letter_code
_entity_poly.pdbx_strand_id
1 'polypeptide(L)'
;MNNPLSETTLRLWMKTSAIALAAAALTSFSAAAESPLRLTLSALTLLTGLAIFALGFLPAIAPTLTTLSDWLSRPAWQLAVAAELTLFCALALTPAEQTGGFYYYFLAAFPFLLWVIFTDFSLLLLFFLAQTPSLQNLWQTRRPALIASAASLFILALLALFTLSAQGAAYEDYWYGAGVPLLAGQIFLAFLLGLAALTLPSRWRSAIIFLLVWLVAAFLWAREPVRASFFVTAPMPPNSEFYPYADPSVFDINSQYALIGQGLNNGVFYDRVLYLAFLAALHTFFGQNYETLMAAQAALFAIFPALIFLIGEKIHSRAAGVTLAALITLRGLNSIIASAWIDTSAPKHMLTDFPTAIGLALFALLVLHWLEKPSARWAFFGWALGALGFTSLLRPHVMLLTAPLLLLALWQSKRRLALAAFGLLALTASIGPWAFFGGDVSLIDLYRARIENVINERYRPAPKNQPLTPEASAPSLPPAEAAPALSPETAPQAELPFPLRHLAHNLLTSAVIFPVSPQFFTLKGIIRGGDPFWDESWRGAMTPAQAGWLTLSLLLVALGSGAAFAKAGWRGWLPWGVFFVYTTANALARTSGGRYLVPMDWIVVVYFALGLAELPQLALGLLQQETTSSGESAPPAPAGQESARWKIRAAGVILSLGLLGGLLPLTNHLFPRRYTKDETALRQAAAQVLGARAVDEFLAQPGALILEGRALYPRFLKHDQYLPLSPETLLSQPYDRLMFTLLGPHGQREVFIRNSISETLPNGADALVIGCKVEREYFVGMEALAVILPSGQTILRQPGASLICAEE
;
A
#
# COMPACT_ATOMS: atom_id res chain seq x y z
N MET A 1 -34.09 32.32 50.10
CA MET A 1 -32.91 31.61 49.57
C MET A 1 -32.81 31.94 48.09
N ASN A 2 -32.15 33.05 47.77
CA ASN A 2 -31.93 33.49 46.40
C ASN A 2 -30.62 32.88 45.94
N ASN A 3 -30.67 32.03 44.92
CA ASN A 3 -29.50 31.39 44.37
C ASN A 3 -28.75 32.40 43.47
N PRO A 4 -27.62 33.00 43.89
CA PRO A 4 -26.89 33.98 43.08
C PRO A 4 -26.25 33.35 41.83
N LEU A 5 -26.27 32.01 41.75
CA LEU A 5 -25.83 31.18 40.64
C LEU A 5 -26.70 31.30 39.38
N SER A 6 -27.96 31.73 39.43
CA SER A 6 -28.73 31.83 38.17
C SER A 6 -28.36 33.09 37.39
N GLU A 7 -28.22 34.24 38.05
CA GLU A 7 -28.09 35.53 37.36
C GLU A 7 -26.67 35.77 36.82
N THR A 8 -25.63 35.37 37.55
CA THR A 8 -24.24 35.50 37.12
C THR A 8 -23.91 34.50 36.00
N THR A 9 -24.37 33.26 36.12
CA THR A 9 -24.20 32.25 35.07
C THR A 9 -25.00 32.62 33.81
N LEU A 10 -26.23 33.14 33.96
CA LEU A 10 -27.03 33.65 32.84
C LEU A 10 -26.39 34.89 32.18
N ARG A 11 -25.77 35.80 32.95
CA ARG A 11 -25.04 36.96 32.40
C ARG A 11 -23.74 36.55 31.71
N LEU A 12 -23.04 35.53 32.21
CA LEU A 12 -21.86 34.97 31.57
C LEU A 12 -22.26 34.28 30.26
N TRP A 13 -23.27 33.41 30.30
CA TRP A 13 -23.84 32.74 29.13
C TRP A 13 -24.34 33.76 28.09
N MET A 14 -25.15 34.75 28.48
CA MET A 14 -25.62 35.79 27.54
C MET A 14 -24.49 36.60 26.93
N LYS A 15 -23.39 36.86 27.65
CA LYS A 15 -22.26 37.64 27.14
C LYS A 15 -21.31 36.79 26.27
N THR A 16 -21.05 35.54 26.63
CA THR A 16 -20.32 34.59 25.77
C THR A 16 -21.14 34.26 24.53
N SER A 17 -22.46 34.09 24.65
CA SER A 17 -23.37 33.92 23.53
C SER A 17 -23.44 35.18 22.66
N ALA A 18 -23.39 36.40 23.21
CA ALA A 18 -23.35 37.63 22.41
C ALA A 18 -22.03 37.81 21.65
N ILE A 19 -20.90 37.51 22.28
CA ILE A 19 -19.57 37.56 21.62
C ILE A 19 -19.46 36.47 20.57
N ALA A 20 -20.02 35.29 20.84
CA ALA A 20 -19.94 34.18 19.93
C ALA A 20 -21.03 34.23 18.83
N LEU A 21 -22.18 34.89 19.06
CA LEU A 21 -23.09 35.33 17.99
C LEU A 21 -22.45 36.42 17.14
N ALA A 22 -21.69 37.35 17.73
CA ALA A 22 -20.96 38.36 16.98
C ALA A 22 -19.84 37.72 16.13
N ALA A 23 -19.09 36.76 16.70
CA ALA A 23 -18.10 35.97 15.99
C ALA A 23 -18.74 35.10 14.91
N ALA A 24 -19.87 34.43 15.20
CA ALA A 24 -20.64 33.64 14.26
C ALA A 24 -21.21 34.50 13.11
N ALA A 25 -21.74 35.69 13.42
CA ALA A 25 -22.24 36.67 12.44
C ALA A 25 -21.11 37.21 11.54
N LEU A 26 -19.92 37.40 12.10
CA LEU A 26 -18.70 37.80 11.37
C LEU A 26 -18.14 36.64 10.52
N THR A 27 -18.29 35.38 10.95
CA THR A 27 -17.95 34.19 10.14
C THR A 27 -19.02 33.85 9.10
N SER A 28 -20.30 34.17 9.31
CA SER A 28 -21.32 34.00 8.25
C SER A 28 -21.14 35.00 7.10
N PHE A 29 -20.36 36.06 7.29
CA PHE A 29 -19.90 36.95 6.22
C PHE A 29 -18.72 36.37 5.42
N SER A 30 -18.16 35.21 5.80
CA SER A 30 -16.99 34.58 5.17
C SER A 30 -17.33 33.43 4.19
N ALA A 31 -18.61 33.13 3.97
CA ALA A 31 -19.06 32.07 3.05
C ALA A 31 -18.74 32.36 1.56
N ALA A 32 -18.13 33.51 1.24
CA ALA A 32 -17.58 33.84 -0.07
C ALA A 32 -16.08 34.19 0.08
N ALA A 33 -15.23 33.18 0.20
CA ALA A 33 -13.80 33.33 0.48
C ALA A 33 -12.95 33.36 -0.80
N GLU A 34 -12.46 34.55 -1.20
CA GLU A 34 -11.42 34.67 -2.25
C GLU A 34 -10.17 35.49 -1.84
N SER A 35 -10.08 36.12 -0.66
CA SER A 35 -8.88 36.93 -0.33
C SER A 35 -8.17 36.60 1.00
N PRO A 36 -6.84 36.39 0.98
CA PRO A 36 -6.03 36.02 2.15
C PRO A 36 -5.96 37.11 3.24
N LEU A 37 -6.18 38.38 2.87
CA LEU A 37 -6.24 39.52 3.79
C LEU A 37 -7.43 39.41 4.77
N ARG A 38 -8.56 38.85 4.33
CA ARG A 38 -9.76 38.70 5.16
C ARG A 38 -9.59 37.59 6.19
N LEU A 39 -8.89 36.51 5.83
CA LEU A 39 -8.57 35.40 6.73
C LEU A 39 -7.60 35.82 7.84
N THR A 40 -6.60 36.65 7.51
CA THR A 40 -5.70 37.25 8.51
C THR A 40 -6.44 38.21 9.43
N LEU A 41 -7.35 39.03 8.91
CA LEU A 41 -8.16 39.95 9.72
C LEU A 41 -9.12 39.21 10.67
N SER A 42 -9.76 38.12 10.22
CA SER A 42 -10.60 37.25 11.05
C SER A 42 -9.80 36.53 12.13
N ALA A 43 -8.60 36.02 11.79
CA ALA A 43 -7.71 35.39 12.77
C ALA A 43 -7.18 36.40 13.80
N LEU A 44 -6.81 37.61 13.37
CA LEU A 44 -6.41 38.69 14.27
C LEU A 44 -7.56 39.08 15.19
N THR A 45 -8.77 39.29 14.68
CA THR A 45 -9.92 39.64 15.54
C THR A 45 -10.28 38.53 16.53
N LEU A 46 -10.18 37.26 16.14
CA LEU A 46 -10.36 36.12 17.05
C LEU A 46 -9.27 36.10 18.14
N LEU A 47 -8.01 36.30 17.76
CA LEU A 47 -6.88 36.34 18.68
C LEU A 47 -6.94 37.55 19.62
N THR A 48 -7.36 38.72 19.14
CA THR A 48 -7.57 39.91 19.97
C THR A 48 -8.77 39.72 20.90
N GLY A 49 -9.83 39.04 20.44
CA GLY A 49 -10.97 38.66 21.29
C GLY A 49 -10.56 37.70 22.41
N LEU A 50 -9.76 36.67 22.07
CA LEU A 50 -9.17 35.73 23.05
C LEU A 50 -8.19 36.43 24.00
N ALA A 51 -7.39 37.38 23.53
CA ALA A 51 -6.46 38.15 24.33
C ALA A 51 -7.20 39.10 25.29
N ILE A 52 -8.26 39.77 24.85
CA ILE A 52 -9.10 40.64 25.70
C ILE A 52 -9.85 39.78 26.74
N PHE A 53 -10.34 38.59 26.36
CA PHE A 53 -10.93 37.64 27.29
C PHE A 53 -9.90 37.16 28.33
N ALA A 54 -8.69 36.82 27.90
CA ALA A 54 -7.63 36.36 28.80
C ALA A 54 -7.08 37.48 29.71
N LEU A 55 -6.95 38.72 29.22
CA LEU A 55 -6.33 39.82 29.98
C LEU A 55 -7.34 40.56 30.87
N GLY A 56 -8.61 40.65 30.48
CA GLY A 56 -9.62 41.44 31.19
C GLY A 56 -10.48 40.67 32.20
N PHE A 57 -10.65 39.36 32.00
CA PHE A 57 -11.66 38.57 32.74
C PHE A 57 -11.10 37.49 33.68
N LEU A 58 -9.85 37.04 33.48
CA LEU A 58 -9.20 36.04 34.35
C LEU A 58 -9.20 36.40 35.86
N PRO A 59 -9.01 37.68 36.27
CA PRO A 59 -9.08 38.05 37.70
C PRO A 59 -10.50 38.06 38.27
N ALA A 60 -11.52 38.33 37.46
CA ALA A 60 -12.91 38.48 37.89
C ALA A 60 -13.69 37.15 37.93
N ILE A 61 -13.19 36.12 37.22
CA ILE A 61 -13.80 34.78 37.12
C ILE A 61 -13.05 33.76 38.01
N ALA A 62 -11.97 34.15 38.70
CA ALA A 62 -11.18 33.24 39.56
C ALA A 62 -12.00 32.34 40.51
N PRO A 63 -13.04 32.81 41.24
CA PRO A 63 -13.86 31.93 42.10
C PRO A 63 -14.85 31.06 41.30
N THR A 64 -15.25 31.47 40.10
CA THR A 64 -16.09 30.66 39.19
C THR A 64 -15.25 29.60 38.47
N LEU A 65 -13.99 29.90 38.15
CA LEU A 65 -13.01 28.99 37.54
C LEU A 65 -12.65 27.82 38.46
N THR A 66 -12.53 28.04 39.78
CA THR A 66 -12.33 26.94 40.73
C THR A 66 -13.54 26.01 40.78
N THR A 67 -14.75 26.58 40.80
CA THR A 67 -16.01 25.80 40.80
C THR A 67 -16.20 25.02 39.48
N LEU A 68 -15.86 25.64 38.34
CA LEU A 68 -15.90 25.01 37.01
C LEU A 68 -14.83 23.92 36.87
N SER A 69 -13.62 24.17 37.40
CA SER A 69 -12.51 23.22 37.46
C SER A 69 -12.89 22.01 38.31
N ASP A 70 -13.52 22.22 39.48
CA ASP A 70 -14.01 21.13 40.33
C ASP A 70 -15.06 20.27 39.62
N TRP A 71 -15.94 20.89 38.84
CA TRP A 71 -16.95 20.17 38.08
C TRP A 71 -16.34 19.38 36.90
N LEU A 72 -15.43 20.01 36.15
CA LEU A 72 -14.67 19.39 35.06
C LEU A 72 -13.60 18.41 35.56
N SER A 73 -13.26 18.40 36.85
CA SER A 73 -12.38 17.40 37.45
C SER A 73 -13.05 16.02 37.52
N ARG A 74 -14.39 15.97 37.45
CA ARG A 74 -15.14 14.71 37.51
C ARG A 74 -15.05 13.99 36.16
N PRO A 75 -14.66 12.70 36.13
CA PRO A 75 -14.44 11.97 34.88
C PRO A 75 -15.69 11.87 33.99
N ALA A 76 -16.89 11.85 34.59
CA ALA A 76 -18.15 11.84 33.84
C ALA A 76 -18.34 13.10 32.97
N TRP A 77 -17.96 14.28 33.48
CA TRP A 77 -18.08 15.54 32.73
C TRP A 77 -17.00 15.69 31.68
N GLN A 78 -15.78 15.20 31.97
CA GLN A 78 -14.71 15.13 30.96
C GLN A 78 -15.12 14.25 29.78
N LEU A 79 -15.72 13.09 30.05
CA LEU A 79 -16.22 12.17 29.03
C LEU A 79 -17.40 12.78 28.25
N ALA A 80 -18.32 13.48 28.93
CA ALA A 80 -19.46 14.12 28.28
C ALA A 80 -19.00 15.24 27.32
N VAL A 81 -18.15 16.16 27.79
CA VAL A 81 -17.60 17.26 26.98
C VAL A 81 -16.74 16.72 25.84
N ALA A 82 -15.92 15.69 26.09
CA ALA A 82 -15.12 15.07 25.04
C ALA A 82 -16.00 14.37 23.99
N ALA A 83 -17.08 13.69 24.41
CA ALA A 83 -18.01 13.04 23.49
C ALA A 83 -18.80 14.06 22.65
N GLU A 84 -19.24 15.15 23.27
CA GLU A 84 -19.88 16.28 22.59
C GLU A 84 -18.92 16.90 21.56
N LEU A 85 -17.73 17.33 22.00
CA LEU A 85 -16.71 17.89 21.12
C LEU A 85 -16.38 16.94 19.96
N THR A 86 -16.27 15.64 20.22
CA THR A 86 -16.00 14.63 19.19
C THR A 86 -17.12 14.57 18.16
N LEU A 87 -18.38 14.53 18.62
CA LEU A 87 -19.56 14.51 17.74
C LEU A 87 -19.66 15.78 16.90
N PHE A 88 -19.55 16.94 17.53
CA PHE A 88 -19.69 18.23 16.86
C PHE A 88 -18.51 18.49 15.90
N CYS A 89 -17.27 18.14 16.26
CA CYS A 89 -16.15 18.16 15.33
C CYS A 89 -16.40 17.26 14.12
N ALA A 90 -16.88 16.03 14.33
CA ALA A 90 -17.17 15.11 13.23
C ALA A 90 -18.24 15.67 12.28
N LEU A 91 -19.28 16.31 12.84
CA LEU A 91 -20.30 17.00 12.05
C LEU A 91 -19.70 18.19 11.29
N ALA A 92 -19.00 19.11 11.95
CA ALA A 92 -18.44 20.31 11.31
C ALA A 92 -17.37 20.02 10.26
N LEU A 93 -16.67 18.88 10.35
CA LEU A 93 -15.69 18.46 9.36
C LEU A 93 -16.32 17.69 8.20
N THR A 94 -17.59 17.30 8.29
CA THR A 94 -18.29 16.64 7.18
C THR A 94 -18.72 17.68 6.14
N PRO A 95 -18.33 17.53 4.86
CA PRO A 95 -18.77 18.43 3.79
C PRO A 95 -20.30 18.43 3.68
N ALA A 96 -20.89 19.62 3.51
CA ALA A 96 -22.34 19.79 3.47
C ALA A 96 -22.99 18.93 2.38
N GLU A 97 -22.30 18.75 1.24
CA GLU A 97 -22.76 17.97 0.08
C GLU A 97 -23.04 16.50 0.44
N GLN A 98 -22.38 15.96 1.47
CA GLN A 98 -22.58 14.58 1.91
C GLN A 98 -23.87 14.40 2.72
N THR A 99 -24.52 15.48 3.17
CA THR A 99 -25.77 15.41 3.93
C THR A 99 -27.02 15.24 3.07
N GLY A 100 -26.86 15.24 1.74
CA GLY A 100 -27.94 14.96 0.78
C GLY A 100 -29.09 15.95 0.92
N GLY A 101 -30.32 15.45 1.15
CA GLY A 101 -31.51 16.28 1.31
C GLY A 101 -31.47 17.27 2.48
N PHE A 102 -30.55 17.10 3.43
CA PHE A 102 -30.38 18.00 4.56
C PHE A 102 -29.38 19.14 4.30
N TYR A 103 -28.84 19.27 3.08
CA TYR A 103 -27.79 20.24 2.72
C TYR A 103 -28.01 21.65 3.28
N TYR A 104 -29.16 22.26 3.00
CA TYR A 104 -29.44 23.63 3.43
C TYR A 104 -29.66 23.74 4.95
N TYR A 105 -30.24 22.71 5.59
CA TYR A 105 -30.39 22.67 7.04
C TYR A 105 -29.04 22.55 7.74
N PHE A 106 -28.13 21.76 7.17
CA PHE A 106 -26.78 21.61 7.68
C PHE A 106 -25.98 22.91 7.57
N LEU A 107 -26.05 23.60 6.42
CA LEU A 107 -25.43 24.93 6.27
C LEU A 107 -25.99 25.95 7.26
N ALA A 108 -27.31 25.95 7.50
CA ALA A 108 -27.94 26.83 8.47
C ALA A 108 -27.52 26.51 9.92
N ALA A 109 -27.30 25.23 10.24
CA ALA A 109 -26.83 24.79 11.55
C ALA A 109 -25.31 24.96 11.76
N PHE A 110 -24.53 25.16 10.69
CA PHE A 110 -23.07 25.21 10.75
C PHE A 110 -22.49 26.26 11.73
N PRO A 111 -23.01 27.50 11.80
CA PRO A 111 -22.53 28.48 12.79
C PRO A 111 -22.76 28.02 14.23
N PHE A 112 -23.86 27.30 14.49
CA PHE A 112 -24.14 26.71 15.79
C PHE A 112 -23.18 25.56 16.11
N LEU A 113 -22.84 24.71 15.14
CA LEU A 113 -21.83 23.65 15.33
C LEU A 113 -20.47 24.24 15.72
N LEU A 114 -20.01 25.27 15.01
CA LEU A 114 -18.76 25.97 15.33
C LEU A 114 -18.79 26.61 16.72
N TRP A 115 -19.95 27.17 17.10
CA TRP A 115 -20.15 27.75 18.42
C TRP A 115 -19.96 26.74 19.55
N VAL A 116 -20.57 25.56 19.42
CA VAL A 116 -20.43 24.46 20.40
C VAL A 116 -18.98 24.00 20.48
N ILE A 117 -18.34 23.73 19.33
CA ILE A 117 -16.92 23.31 19.29
C ILE A 117 -16.01 24.33 19.97
N PHE A 118 -16.20 25.61 19.66
CA PHE A 118 -15.40 26.69 20.26
C PHE A 118 -15.61 26.77 21.77
N THR A 119 -16.84 26.59 22.23
CA THR A 119 -17.19 26.59 23.65
C THR A 119 -16.53 25.42 24.37
N ASP A 120 -16.68 24.20 23.85
CA ASP A 120 -16.09 22.98 24.41
C ASP A 120 -14.57 23.05 24.44
N PHE A 121 -13.95 23.49 23.34
CA PHE A 121 -12.51 23.67 23.26
C PHE A 121 -12.02 24.71 24.27
N SER A 122 -12.74 25.83 24.41
CA SER A 122 -12.41 26.88 25.40
C SER A 122 -12.54 26.36 26.83
N LEU A 123 -13.56 25.56 27.13
CA LEU A 123 -13.77 24.94 28.44
C LEU A 123 -12.63 23.96 28.79
N LEU A 124 -12.26 23.09 27.83
CA LEU A 124 -11.12 22.19 28.01
C LEU A 124 -9.81 22.96 28.16
N LEU A 125 -9.57 23.98 27.33
CA LEU A 125 -8.37 24.81 27.43
C LEU A 125 -8.27 25.52 28.78
N LEU A 126 -9.36 26.12 29.26
CA LEU A 126 -9.42 26.74 30.57
C LEU A 126 -9.18 25.72 31.70
N PHE A 127 -9.74 24.51 31.58
CA PHE A 127 -9.46 23.41 32.51
C PHE A 127 -7.97 23.04 32.52
N PHE A 128 -7.34 22.87 31.36
CA PHE A 128 -5.91 22.58 31.27
C PHE A 128 -5.06 23.71 31.86
N LEU A 129 -5.34 24.97 31.51
CA LEU A 129 -4.64 26.15 32.04
C LEU A 129 -4.86 26.35 33.55
N ALA A 130 -6.00 25.91 34.10
CA ALA A 130 -6.25 25.93 35.53
C ALA A 130 -5.46 24.84 36.29
N GLN A 131 -5.07 23.77 35.60
CA GLN A 131 -4.31 22.65 36.17
C GLN A 131 -2.79 22.71 35.89
N THR A 132 -2.30 23.64 35.06
CA THR A 132 -0.91 23.65 34.59
C THR A 132 0.14 23.81 35.72
N PRO A 133 1.03 22.82 35.93
CA PRO A 133 2.44 23.07 36.26
C PRO A 133 3.14 23.87 35.15
N SER A 134 4.29 24.49 35.46
CA SER A 134 5.00 25.36 34.53
C SER A 134 5.45 24.61 33.26
N LEU A 135 5.47 25.30 32.10
CA LEU A 135 6.06 24.81 30.83
C LEU A 135 7.48 24.24 30.99
N GLN A 136 8.16 24.65 32.06
CA GLN A 136 9.47 24.14 32.46
C GLN A 136 9.44 22.64 32.78
N ASN A 137 8.35 22.12 33.37
CA ASN A 137 8.19 20.71 33.68
C ASN A 137 8.02 19.86 32.42
N LEU A 138 7.23 20.32 31.44
CA LEU A 138 7.12 19.65 30.13
C LEU A 138 8.46 19.61 29.41
N TRP A 139 9.20 20.73 29.40
CA TRP A 139 10.52 20.77 28.81
C TRP A 139 11.48 19.79 29.50
N GLN A 140 11.51 19.75 30.84
CA GLN A 140 12.39 18.85 31.57
C GLN A 140 12.06 17.36 31.31
N THR A 141 10.78 17.01 31.26
CA THR A 141 10.32 15.62 31.08
C THR A 141 10.41 15.12 29.63
N ARG A 142 10.19 16.00 28.63
CA ARG A 142 10.11 15.63 27.20
C ARG A 142 11.24 16.17 26.34
N ARG A 143 12.26 16.82 26.92
CA ARG A 143 13.44 17.37 26.22
C ARG A 143 13.99 16.48 25.08
N PRO A 144 14.31 15.18 25.29
CA PRO A 144 14.89 14.37 24.22
C PRO A 144 13.94 14.19 23.03
N ALA A 145 12.64 14.04 23.28
CA ALA A 145 11.63 13.93 22.23
C ALA A 145 11.52 15.23 21.43
N LEU A 146 11.49 16.38 22.10
CA LEU A 146 11.36 17.69 21.45
C LEU A 146 12.61 18.05 20.63
N ILE A 147 13.82 17.80 21.15
CA ILE A 147 15.07 18.03 20.40
C ILE A 147 15.13 17.13 19.17
N ALA A 148 14.82 15.83 19.33
CA ALA A 148 14.78 14.91 18.20
C ALA A 148 13.70 15.30 17.18
N SER A 149 12.55 15.79 17.63
CA SER A 149 11.49 16.32 16.75
C SER A 149 11.96 17.53 15.96
N ALA A 150 12.66 18.48 16.60
CA ALA A 150 13.21 19.65 15.93
C ALA A 150 14.29 19.26 14.90
N ALA A 151 15.15 18.29 15.23
CA ALA A 151 16.14 17.76 14.30
C ALA A 151 15.48 17.04 13.11
N SER A 152 14.45 16.22 13.35
CA SER A 152 13.65 15.59 12.29
C SER A 152 12.95 16.63 11.42
N LEU A 153 12.40 17.70 12.01
CA LEU A 153 11.77 18.79 11.26
C LEU A 153 12.79 19.52 10.39
N PHE A 154 13.99 19.78 10.89
CA PHE A 154 15.08 20.38 10.11
C PHE A 154 15.46 19.50 8.92
N ILE A 155 15.60 18.18 9.11
CA ILE A 155 15.85 17.23 8.02
C ILE A 155 14.71 17.25 7.00
N LEU A 156 13.45 17.20 7.46
CA LEU A 156 12.28 17.26 6.57
C LEU A 156 12.23 18.58 5.79
N ALA A 157 12.62 19.71 6.40
CA ALA A 157 12.71 20.99 5.73
C ALA A 157 13.81 20.99 4.63
N LEU A 158 14.97 20.40 4.89
CA LEU A 158 16.02 20.21 3.89
C LEU A 158 15.55 19.31 2.74
N LEU A 159 14.84 18.22 3.05
CA LEU A 159 14.24 17.34 2.05
C LEU A 159 13.17 18.08 1.24
N ALA A 160 12.33 18.89 1.88
CA ALA A 160 11.34 19.71 1.20
C ALA A 160 12.00 20.70 0.22
N LEU A 161 13.05 21.41 0.66
CA LEU A 161 13.85 22.28 -0.20
C LEU A 161 14.47 21.52 -1.39
N PHE A 162 15.02 20.32 -1.15
CA PHE A 162 15.52 19.44 -2.21
C PHE A 162 14.40 19.07 -3.20
N THR A 163 13.22 18.67 -2.73
CA THR A 163 12.10 18.32 -3.62
C THR A 163 11.61 19.53 -4.42
N LEU A 164 11.55 20.72 -3.81
CA LEU A 164 11.19 21.97 -4.49
C LEU A 164 12.19 22.33 -5.60
N SER A 165 13.49 22.08 -5.37
CA SER A 165 14.54 22.32 -6.37
C SER A 165 14.48 21.37 -7.58
N ALA A 166 13.76 20.25 -7.46
CA ALA A 166 13.60 19.26 -8.51
C ALA A 166 12.26 19.37 -9.27
N GLN A 167 11.40 20.34 -8.93
CA GLN A 167 10.11 20.55 -9.60
C GLN A 167 10.28 21.13 -11.02
N GLY A 168 9.29 20.89 -11.88
CA GLY A 168 9.26 21.41 -13.25
C GLY A 168 9.99 20.56 -14.29
N ALA A 169 10.48 19.38 -13.91
CA ALA A 169 11.25 18.53 -14.78
C ALA A 169 10.36 17.81 -15.84
N ALA A 170 10.87 17.59 -17.05
CA ALA A 170 10.12 17.04 -18.19
C ALA A 170 9.56 15.63 -17.93
N TYR A 171 8.46 15.25 -18.61
CA TYR A 171 7.86 13.91 -18.50
C TYR A 171 8.88 12.80 -18.82
N GLU A 172 8.87 11.75 -18.02
CA GLU A 172 9.76 10.58 -18.15
C GLU A 172 8.98 9.29 -17.99
N ASP A 173 9.47 8.22 -18.62
CA ASP A 173 8.93 6.88 -18.44
C ASP A 173 9.02 6.46 -16.97
N TYR A 174 8.03 5.69 -16.51
CA TYR A 174 7.91 5.19 -15.13
C TYR A 174 7.79 6.31 -14.06
N TRP A 175 7.15 7.41 -14.42
CA TRP A 175 6.83 8.55 -13.55
C TRP A 175 5.34 8.59 -13.20
N TYR A 176 4.98 8.08 -12.01
CA TYR A 176 3.58 7.93 -11.60
C TYR A 176 3.14 8.95 -10.55
N GLY A 177 1.83 9.15 -10.40
CA GLY A 177 1.24 10.03 -9.39
C GLY A 177 1.45 9.56 -7.94
N ALA A 178 0.81 10.26 -7.00
CA ALA A 178 0.85 9.94 -5.57
C ALA A 178 0.24 8.57 -5.23
N GLY A 179 0.68 8.01 -4.10
CA GLY A 179 0.12 6.79 -3.54
C GLY A 179 -1.27 6.98 -2.92
N VAL A 180 -1.77 5.93 -2.27
CA VAL A 180 -3.14 5.92 -1.69
C VAL A 180 -3.28 6.93 -0.55
N PRO A 181 -4.24 7.88 -0.61
CA PRO A 181 -4.42 8.91 0.41
C PRO A 181 -4.95 8.36 1.73
N LEU A 182 -4.60 9.06 2.80
CA LEU A 182 -5.28 8.99 4.09
C LEU A 182 -6.41 10.01 4.15
N LEU A 183 -7.61 9.56 4.50
CA LEU A 183 -8.76 10.45 4.65
C LEU A 183 -8.75 11.08 6.05
N ALA A 184 -9.07 12.37 6.14
CA ALA A 184 -9.14 13.08 7.43
C ALA A 184 -10.10 12.39 8.42
N GLY A 185 -11.25 11.89 7.96
CA GLY A 185 -12.19 11.14 8.80
C GLY A 185 -11.64 9.80 9.30
N GLN A 186 -10.80 9.13 8.50
CA GLN A 186 -10.12 7.89 8.92
C GLN A 186 -9.02 8.17 9.94
N ILE A 187 -8.32 9.30 9.80
CA ILE A 187 -7.35 9.79 10.78
C ILE A 187 -8.02 10.11 12.11
N PHE A 188 -9.16 10.81 12.05
CA PHE A 188 -9.96 11.11 13.22
C PHE A 188 -10.41 9.84 13.95
N LEU A 189 -10.98 8.85 13.22
CA LEU A 189 -11.37 7.56 13.79
C LEU A 189 -10.17 6.82 14.42
N ALA A 190 -9.04 6.76 13.73
CA ALA A 190 -7.84 6.10 14.24
C ALA A 190 -7.30 6.77 15.51
N PHE A 191 -7.37 8.10 15.58
CA PHE A 191 -7.02 8.87 16.77
C PHE A 191 -7.93 8.49 17.96
N LEU A 192 -9.26 8.41 17.75
CA LEU A 192 -10.21 7.98 18.79
C LEU A 192 -9.94 6.55 19.27
N LEU A 193 -9.63 5.62 18.36
CA LEU A 193 -9.25 4.26 18.71
C LEU A 193 -7.94 4.22 19.53
N GLY A 194 -6.99 5.09 19.21
CA GLY A 194 -5.77 5.30 19.99
C GLY A 194 -6.05 5.81 21.40
N LEU A 195 -6.94 6.80 21.55
CA LEU A 195 -7.38 7.30 22.86
C LEU A 195 -8.06 6.20 23.67
N ALA A 196 -8.97 5.44 23.05
CA ALA A 196 -9.60 4.28 23.70
C ALA A 196 -8.56 3.24 24.14
N ALA A 197 -7.52 3.03 23.33
CA ALA A 197 -6.44 2.09 23.65
C ALA A 197 -5.60 2.49 24.87
N LEU A 198 -5.58 3.77 25.27
CA LEU A 198 -4.95 4.21 26.53
C LEU A 198 -5.66 3.64 27.77
N THR A 199 -6.95 3.31 27.65
CA THR A 199 -7.78 2.79 28.76
C THR A 199 -7.79 1.25 28.83
N LEU A 200 -7.13 0.56 27.88
CA LEU A 200 -7.17 -0.90 27.83
C LEU A 200 -6.49 -1.53 29.05
N PRO A 201 -7.16 -2.44 29.77
CA PRO A 201 -6.58 -3.10 30.94
C PRO A 201 -5.40 -4.01 30.56
N SER A 202 -4.50 -4.24 31.52
CA SER A 202 -3.28 -5.04 31.34
C SER A 202 -3.53 -6.47 30.83
N ARG A 203 -4.74 -7.03 31.07
CA ARG A 203 -5.17 -8.34 30.54
C ARG A 203 -5.13 -8.42 29.00
N TRP A 204 -5.26 -7.29 28.30
CA TRP A 204 -5.11 -7.21 26.85
C TRP A 204 -3.64 -7.29 26.48
N ARG A 205 -3.14 -8.52 26.37
CA ARG A 205 -1.78 -8.79 25.89
C ARG A 205 -1.67 -8.40 24.42
N SER A 206 -0.49 -7.96 23.99
CA SER A 206 -0.21 -7.55 22.61
C SER A 206 -0.59 -8.62 21.58
N ALA A 207 -0.48 -9.91 21.93
CA ALA A 207 -0.93 -11.02 21.09
C ALA A 207 -2.44 -11.02 20.81
N ILE A 208 -3.28 -10.62 21.77
CA ILE A 208 -4.73 -10.54 21.58
C ILE A 208 -5.07 -9.38 20.64
N ILE A 209 -4.44 -8.21 20.86
CA ILE A 209 -4.64 -7.04 20.00
C ILE A 209 -4.15 -7.33 18.58
N PHE A 210 -2.99 -7.97 18.45
CA PHE A 210 -2.47 -8.45 17.17
C PHE A 210 -3.48 -9.32 16.42
N LEU A 211 -4.07 -10.32 17.11
CA LEU A 211 -5.06 -11.20 16.50
C LEU A 211 -6.34 -10.45 16.12
N LEU A 212 -6.81 -9.53 16.98
CA LEU A 212 -7.99 -8.70 16.67
C LEU A 212 -7.75 -7.78 15.47
N VAL A 213 -6.60 -7.11 15.41
CA VAL A 213 -6.21 -6.28 14.27
C VAL A 213 -6.19 -7.12 12.99
N TRP A 214 -5.58 -8.30 13.04
CA TRP A 214 -5.56 -9.22 11.90
C TRP A 214 -6.98 -9.62 11.46
N LEU A 215 -7.83 -10.06 12.39
CA LEU A 215 -9.21 -10.49 12.09
C LEU A 215 -10.05 -9.36 11.49
N VAL A 216 -9.98 -8.16 12.07
CA VAL A 216 -10.73 -7.00 11.57
C VAL A 216 -10.24 -6.59 10.18
N ALA A 217 -8.92 -6.49 9.98
CA ALA A 217 -8.35 -6.16 8.68
C ALA A 217 -8.66 -7.23 7.63
N ALA A 218 -8.55 -8.52 7.99
CA ALA A 218 -8.85 -9.63 7.11
C ALA A 218 -10.32 -9.62 6.68
N PHE A 219 -11.23 -9.37 7.62
CA PHE A 219 -12.65 -9.25 7.32
C PHE A 219 -12.94 -8.08 6.38
N LEU A 220 -12.43 -6.88 6.68
CA LEU A 220 -12.68 -5.69 5.87
C LEU A 220 -12.11 -5.84 4.45
N TRP A 221 -10.86 -6.29 4.33
CA TRP A 221 -10.20 -6.42 3.03
C TRP A 221 -10.75 -7.57 2.21
N ALA A 222 -11.10 -8.72 2.82
CA ALA A 222 -11.71 -9.82 2.08
C ALA A 222 -13.10 -9.45 1.54
N ARG A 223 -13.89 -8.70 2.33
CA ARG A 223 -15.26 -8.28 1.98
C ARG A 223 -15.34 -7.18 0.93
N GLU A 224 -14.36 -6.29 0.83
CA GLU A 224 -14.40 -5.21 -0.17
C GLU A 224 -14.36 -5.80 -1.59
N PRO A 225 -15.35 -5.54 -2.47
CA PRO A 225 -15.38 -6.12 -3.81
C PRO A 225 -14.15 -5.78 -4.66
N VAL A 226 -13.79 -6.71 -5.57
CA VAL A 226 -12.79 -6.42 -6.61
C VAL A 226 -13.37 -5.36 -7.55
N ARG A 227 -12.51 -4.45 -8.02
CA ARG A 227 -12.90 -3.42 -9.00
C ARG A 227 -12.08 -3.60 -10.26
N ALA A 228 -12.73 -3.36 -11.40
CA ALA A 228 -12.03 -3.27 -12.67
C ALA A 228 -11.03 -2.11 -12.61
N SER A 229 -9.83 -2.35 -13.12
CA SER A 229 -8.71 -1.42 -13.12
C SER A 229 -7.78 -1.74 -14.29
N PHE A 230 -6.67 -1.02 -14.40
CA PHE A 230 -5.60 -1.40 -15.32
C PHE A 230 -5.13 -2.85 -15.11
N PHE A 231 -5.17 -3.37 -13.88
CA PHE A 231 -4.66 -4.70 -13.53
C PHE A 231 -5.71 -5.81 -13.59
N VAL A 232 -6.99 -5.45 -13.70
CA VAL A 232 -8.12 -6.38 -13.64
C VAL A 232 -9.17 -5.99 -14.65
N THR A 233 -9.42 -6.88 -15.63
CA THR A 233 -10.52 -6.69 -16.59
C THR A 233 -11.88 -6.79 -15.91
N ALA A 234 -12.82 -5.96 -16.35
CA ALA A 234 -14.21 -6.04 -15.89
C ALA A 234 -14.85 -7.39 -16.28
N PRO A 235 -15.90 -7.83 -15.55
CA PRO A 235 -16.66 -9.02 -15.91
C PRO A 235 -17.20 -8.93 -17.34
N MET A 236 -16.80 -9.87 -18.18
CA MET A 236 -17.22 -9.97 -19.59
C MET A 236 -17.74 -11.38 -19.88
N PRO A 237 -18.59 -11.58 -20.91
CA PRO A 237 -18.93 -12.92 -21.36
C PRO A 237 -17.64 -13.69 -21.75
N PRO A 238 -17.65 -15.03 -21.77
CA PRO A 238 -18.83 -15.88 -21.69
C PRO A 238 -19.26 -16.26 -20.26
N ASN A 239 -18.44 -16.01 -19.23
CA ASN A 239 -18.73 -16.42 -17.85
C ASN A 239 -18.84 -15.26 -16.84
N SER A 240 -18.69 -14.01 -17.27
CA SER A 240 -18.86 -12.81 -16.43
C SER A 240 -17.99 -12.83 -15.17
N GLU A 241 -16.72 -13.24 -15.31
CA GLU A 241 -15.73 -13.24 -14.24
C GLU A 241 -14.70 -12.12 -14.43
N PHE A 242 -14.10 -11.68 -13.31
CA PHE A 242 -12.91 -10.83 -13.33
C PHE A 242 -11.69 -11.65 -13.75
N TYR A 243 -10.79 -11.04 -14.51
CA TYR A 243 -9.51 -11.66 -14.87
C TYR A 243 -8.33 -10.74 -14.69
N PRO A 244 -7.16 -11.30 -14.32
CA PRO A 244 -5.93 -10.54 -14.27
C PRO A 244 -5.55 -10.00 -15.66
N TYR A 245 -4.89 -8.85 -15.66
CA TYR A 245 -4.42 -8.17 -16.87
C TYR A 245 -3.03 -7.56 -16.64
N ALA A 246 -2.23 -7.41 -17.69
CA ALA A 246 -0.84 -6.96 -17.63
C ALA A 246 0.01 -7.83 -16.68
N ASP A 247 0.86 -7.24 -15.83
CA ASP A 247 1.74 -7.99 -14.91
C ASP A 247 1.02 -9.09 -14.08
N PRO A 248 -0.18 -8.84 -13.48
CA PRO A 248 -1.02 -9.86 -12.87
C PRO A 248 -1.21 -11.14 -13.69
N SER A 249 -1.45 -11.05 -15.00
CA SER A 249 -1.70 -12.24 -15.81
C SER A 249 -0.43 -13.06 -15.99
N VAL A 250 0.73 -12.41 -16.07
CA VAL A 250 2.04 -13.08 -16.12
C VAL A 250 2.29 -13.84 -14.82
N PHE A 251 2.04 -13.23 -13.66
CA PHE A 251 2.21 -13.92 -12.37
C PHE A 251 1.27 -15.11 -12.22
N ASP A 252 0.01 -14.95 -12.61
CA ASP A 252 -0.98 -16.02 -12.53
C ASP A 252 -0.64 -17.17 -13.49
N ILE A 253 -0.42 -16.90 -14.79
CA ILE A 253 -0.05 -17.92 -15.78
C ILE A 253 1.20 -18.70 -15.33
N ASN A 254 2.22 -17.99 -14.85
CA ASN A 254 3.45 -18.63 -14.39
C ASN A 254 3.25 -19.49 -13.13
N SER A 255 2.23 -19.21 -12.31
CA SER A 255 1.82 -20.08 -11.21
C SER A 255 0.99 -21.29 -11.68
N GLN A 256 0.17 -21.12 -12.72
CA GLN A 256 -0.73 -22.15 -13.25
C GLN A 256 0.02 -23.34 -13.85
N TYR A 257 1.23 -23.13 -14.40
CA TYR A 257 2.06 -24.24 -14.88
C TYR A 257 2.36 -25.28 -13.80
N ALA A 258 2.52 -24.86 -12.54
CA ALA A 258 2.73 -25.81 -11.44
C ALA A 258 1.51 -26.72 -11.26
N LEU A 259 0.29 -26.17 -11.36
CA LEU A 259 -0.98 -26.90 -11.18
C LEU A 259 -1.28 -27.91 -12.30
N ILE A 260 -0.55 -27.85 -13.41
CA ILE A 260 -0.67 -28.79 -14.55
C ILE A 260 0.57 -29.70 -14.66
N GLY A 261 1.44 -29.68 -13.64
CA GLY A 261 2.61 -30.56 -13.52
C GLY A 261 3.80 -30.17 -14.40
N GLN A 262 3.87 -28.90 -14.82
CA GLN A 262 5.01 -28.35 -15.58
C GLN A 262 5.96 -27.50 -14.73
N GLY A 263 5.69 -27.41 -13.43
CA GLY A 263 6.42 -26.57 -12.48
C GLY A 263 6.18 -25.07 -12.65
N LEU A 264 6.70 -24.26 -11.72
CA LEU A 264 6.57 -22.81 -11.77
C LEU A 264 7.24 -22.26 -13.02
N ASN A 265 6.61 -21.29 -13.67
CA ASN A 265 7.09 -20.65 -14.89
C ASN A 265 7.51 -21.67 -15.97
N ASN A 266 6.73 -22.75 -16.11
CA ASN A 266 6.99 -23.83 -17.07
C ASN A 266 8.37 -24.51 -16.91
N GLY A 267 8.89 -24.56 -15.69
CA GLY A 267 10.21 -25.10 -15.39
C GLY A 267 11.37 -24.19 -15.76
N VAL A 268 11.09 -22.97 -16.23
CA VAL A 268 12.10 -21.95 -16.50
C VAL A 268 12.32 -21.14 -15.23
N PHE A 269 13.59 -20.86 -14.92
CA PHE A 269 13.96 -20.06 -13.76
C PHE A 269 13.25 -18.68 -13.76
N TYR A 270 12.76 -18.25 -12.60
CA TYR A 270 12.11 -16.95 -12.41
C TYR A 270 12.56 -16.30 -11.09
N ASP A 271 12.83 -14.99 -11.11
CA ASP A 271 13.38 -14.25 -9.95
C ASP A 271 12.32 -13.99 -8.87
N ARG A 272 11.07 -13.75 -9.27
CA ARG A 272 9.95 -13.43 -8.36
C ARG A 272 9.17 -14.65 -7.88
N VAL A 273 9.84 -15.81 -7.78
CA VAL A 273 9.21 -17.13 -7.61
C VAL A 273 8.35 -17.27 -6.35
N LEU A 274 8.68 -16.57 -5.26
CA LEU A 274 7.95 -16.73 -3.99
C LEU A 274 6.47 -16.39 -4.19
N TYR A 275 6.18 -15.43 -5.06
CA TYR A 275 4.82 -15.06 -5.37
C TYR A 275 4.09 -16.07 -6.26
N LEU A 276 4.80 -16.68 -7.23
CA LEU A 276 4.23 -17.73 -8.09
C LEU A 276 3.86 -18.96 -7.25
N ALA A 277 4.75 -19.38 -6.33
CA ALA A 277 4.48 -20.48 -5.42
C ALA A 277 3.27 -20.18 -4.50
N PHE A 278 3.17 -18.94 -4.02
CA PHE A 278 2.03 -18.49 -3.22
C PHE A 278 0.70 -18.53 -4.01
N LEU A 279 0.68 -18.05 -5.26
CA LEU A 279 -0.51 -18.12 -6.13
C LEU A 279 -0.89 -19.57 -6.45
N ALA A 280 0.07 -20.44 -6.76
CA ALA A 280 -0.18 -21.87 -6.98
C ALA A 280 -0.82 -22.52 -5.73
N ALA A 281 -0.33 -22.19 -4.54
CA ALA A 281 -0.95 -22.65 -3.30
C ALA A 281 -2.38 -22.11 -3.14
N LEU A 282 -2.61 -20.82 -3.39
CA LEU A 282 -3.96 -20.23 -3.32
C LEU A 282 -4.93 -20.93 -4.28
N HIS A 283 -4.55 -21.17 -5.53
CA HIS A 283 -5.39 -21.88 -6.49
C HIS A 283 -5.69 -23.32 -6.07
N THR A 284 -4.73 -23.98 -5.40
CA THR A 284 -4.92 -25.33 -4.88
C THR A 284 -6.02 -25.37 -3.81
N PHE A 285 -6.10 -24.36 -2.94
CA PHE A 285 -7.07 -24.32 -1.84
C PHE A 285 -8.40 -23.65 -2.20
N PHE A 286 -8.41 -22.68 -3.12
CA PHE A 286 -9.57 -21.82 -3.39
C PHE A 286 -10.09 -21.91 -4.83
N GLY A 287 -9.43 -22.66 -5.72
CA GLY A 287 -9.86 -22.86 -7.10
C GLY A 287 -9.47 -21.70 -8.04
N GLN A 288 -10.24 -21.52 -9.11
CA GLN A 288 -9.91 -20.63 -10.24
C GLN A 288 -10.69 -19.31 -10.26
N ASN A 289 -11.69 -19.16 -9.37
CA ASN A 289 -12.50 -17.95 -9.33
C ASN A 289 -11.69 -16.77 -8.76
N TYR A 290 -11.54 -15.72 -9.57
CA TYR A 290 -10.67 -14.59 -9.25
C TYR A 290 -11.07 -13.86 -7.95
N GLU A 291 -12.37 -13.61 -7.76
CA GLU A 291 -12.85 -12.88 -6.58
C GLU A 291 -12.59 -13.63 -5.28
N THR A 292 -12.86 -14.94 -5.28
CA THR A 292 -12.61 -15.82 -4.13
C THR A 292 -11.13 -15.87 -3.81
N LEU A 293 -10.29 -16.01 -4.83
CA LEU A 293 -8.83 -16.05 -4.70
C LEU A 293 -8.28 -14.74 -4.12
N MET A 294 -8.73 -13.60 -4.64
CA MET A 294 -8.28 -12.28 -4.17
C MET A 294 -8.83 -11.92 -2.79
N ALA A 295 -10.02 -12.42 -2.42
CA ALA A 295 -10.52 -12.31 -1.04
C ALA A 295 -9.65 -13.10 -0.06
N ALA A 296 -9.26 -14.34 -0.41
CA ALA A 296 -8.36 -15.15 0.39
C ALA A 296 -6.96 -14.51 0.52
N GLN A 297 -6.41 -14.03 -0.59
CA GLN A 297 -5.13 -13.29 -0.60
C GLN A 297 -5.20 -12.09 0.35
N ALA A 298 -6.24 -11.25 0.22
CA ALA A 298 -6.40 -10.07 1.06
C ALA A 298 -6.51 -10.41 2.56
N ALA A 299 -7.21 -11.49 2.91
CA ALA A 299 -7.29 -11.98 4.28
C ALA A 299 -5.93 -12.42 4.85
N LEU A 300 -5.09 -13.09 4.04
CA LEU A 300 -3.73 -13.47 4.43
C LEU A 300 -2.82 -12.25 4.55
N PHE A 301 -2.90 -11.32 3.60
CA PHE A 301 -2.14 -10.07 3.58
C PHE A 301 -2.52 -9.10 4.70
N ALA A 302 -3.69 -9.26 5.31
CA ALA A 302 -4.09 -8.54 6.51
C ALA A 302 -3.23 -8.84 7.75
N ILE A 303 -2.22 -9.70 7.65
CA ILE A 303 -1.13 -9.75 8.65
C ILE A 303 -0.35 -8.43 8.70
N PHE A 304 -0.39 -7.64 7.63
CA PHE A 304 0.33 -6.38 7.50
C PHE A 304 0.00 -5.38 8.62
N PRO A 305 -1.26 -4.94 8.85
CA PRO A 305 -1.55 -3.98 9.92
C PRO A 305 -1.23 -4.54 11.31
N ALA A 306 -1.27 -5.87 11.50
CA ALA A 306 -0.90 -6.52 12.76
C ALA A 306 0.62 -6.48 13.01
N LEU A 307 1.46 -6.66 11.99
CA LEU A 307 2.90 -6.41 12.10
C LEU A 307 3.20 -4.94 12.39
N ILE A 308 2.48 -4.03 11.73
CA ILE A 308 2.62 -2.60 11.95
C ILE A 308 2.22 -2.21 13.40
N PHE A 309 1.15 -2.80 13.95
CA PHE A 309 0.78 -2.64 15.37
C PHE A 309 1.97 -2.92 16.29
N LEU A 310 2.67 -4.05 16.07
CA LEU A 310 3.82 -4.44 16.87
C LEU A 310 4.99 -3.45 16.71
N ILE A 311 5.23 -2.91 15.51
CA ILE A 311 6.24 -1.87 15.29
C ILE A 311 5.90 -0.62 16.10
N GLY A 312 4.66 -0.12 16.01
CA GLY A 312 4.21 1.06 16.75
C GLY A 312 4.27 0.89 18.27
N GLU A 313 3.89 -0.29 18.78
CA GLU A 313 4.05 -0.63 20.20
C GLU A 313 5.52 -0.63 20.64
N LYS A 314 6.40 -1.17 19.79
CA LYS A 314 7.84 -1.32 20.07
C LYS A 314 8.55 0.01 20.21
N ILE A 315 8.31 0.93 19.26
CA ILE A 315 9.06 2.19 19.17
C ILE A 315 8.33 3.35 19.83
N HIS A 316 7.13 3.14 20.38
CA HIS A 316 6.39 4.19 21.07
C HIS A 316 5.55 3.63 22.24
N SER A 317 4.30 3.26 21.97
CA SER A 317 3.34 2.77 22.96
C SER A 317 2.25 1.92 22.30
N ARG A 318 1.56 1.12 23.10
CA ARG A 318 0.45 0.26 22.62
C ARG A 318 -0.66 1.08 21.93
N ALA A 319 -1.03 2.23 22.50
CA ALA A 319 -2.01 3.13 21.90
C ALA A 319 -1.57 3.61 20.51
N ALA A 320 -0.30 3.98 20.35
CA ALA A 320 0.25 4.34 19.05
C ALA A 320 0.22 3.18 18.06
N GLY A 321 0.52 1.95 18.53
CA GLY A 321 0.34 0.74 17.74
C GLY A 321 -1.10 0.56 17.23
N VAL A 322 -2.11 0.80 18.09
CA VAL A 322 -3.52 0.71 17.70
C VAL A 322 -3.92 1.79 16.70
N THR A 323 -3.55 3.06 16.96
CA THR A 323 -3.77 4.18 16.02
C THR A 323 -3.22 3.86 14.65
N LEU A 324 -1.97 3.40 14.61
CA LEU A 324 -1.27 3.11 13.38
C LEU A 324 -1.87 1.90 12.64
N ALA A 325 -2.23 0.83 13.35
CA ALA A 325 -2.87 -0.34 12.74
C ALA A 325 -4.24 -0.02 12.16
N ALA A 326 -5.03 0.84 12.83
CA ALA A 326 -6.30 1.33 12.31
C ALA A 326 -6.09 2.12 11.01
N LEU A 327 -5.11 3.05 10.98
CA LEU A 327 -4.76 3.80 9.78
C LEU A 327 -4.36 2.91 8.61
N ILE A 328 -3.46 1.94 8.84
CA ILE A 328 -3.00 1.04 7.77
C ILE A 328 -4.13 0.11 7.30
N THR A 329 -5.01 -0.33 8.19
CA THR A 329 -6.20 -1.13 7.83
C THR A 329 -7.12 -0.33 6.91
N LEU A 330 -7.45 0.92 7.27
CA LEU A 330 -8.31 1.79 6.49
C LEU A 330 -7.65 2.22 5.17
N ARG A 331 -6.34 2.46 5.18
CA ARG A 331 -5.57 2.74 3.96
C ARG A 331 -5.54 1.56 3.00
N GLY A 332 -5.43 0.33 3.51
CA GLY A 332 -5.53 -0.89 2.70
C GLY A 332 -6.92 -1.06 2.08
N LEU A 333 -7.98 -0.64 2.78
CA LEU A 333 -9.32 -0.58 2.18
C LEU A 333 -9.39 0.49 1.08
N ASN A 334 -8.82 1.67 1.33
CA ASN A 334 -8.72 2.72 0.31
C ASN A 334 -7.97 2.24 -0.93
N SER A 335 -6.93 1.41 -0.80
CA SER A 335 -6.16 0.95 -1.95
C SER A 335 -6.95 0.00 -2.85
N ILE A 336 -7.80 -0.87 -2.28
CA ILE A 336 -8.72 -1.73 -3.03
C ILE A 336 -9.75 -0.90 -3.80
N ILE A 337 -10.24 0.20 -3.19
CA ILE A 337 -11.23 1.07 -3.82
C ILE A 337 -10.59 1.98 -4.89
N ALA A 338 -9.43 2.56 -4.58
CA ALA A 338 -8.74 3.53 -5.41
C ALA A 338 -8.04 2.90 -6.62
N SER A 339 -7.81 1.58 -6.62
CA SER A 339 -7.19 0.88 -7.76
C SER A 339 -7.92 1.09 -9.08
N ALA A 340 -9.23 1.39 -9.05
CA ALA A 340 -10.00 1.73 -10.24
C ALA A 340 -9.63 3.10 -10.84
N TRP A 341 -8.88 3.94 -10.12
CA TRP A 341 -8.65 5.35 -10.46
C TRP A 341 -7.18 5.75 -10.51
N ILE A 342 -6.29 5.10 -9.77
CA ILE A 342 -4.86 5.44 -9.68
C ILE A 342 -3.99 4.20 -9.84
N ASP A 343 -2.76 4.36 -10.33
CA ASP A 343 -1.79 3.27 -10.37
C ASP A 343 -1.30 2.93 -8.96
N THR A 344 -1.83 1.85 -8.41
CA THR A 344 -1.44 1.35 -7.09
C THR A 344 -1.53 -0.17 -7.00
N SER A 345 -0.85 -0.72 -6.00
CA SER A 345 -0.87 -2.15 -5.69
C SER A 345 -1.69 -2.36 -4.42
N ALA A 346 -2.84 -3.01 -4.58
CA ALA A 346 -3.77 -3.29 -3.50
C ALA A 346 -3.59 -4.73 -2.97
N PRO A 347 -4.09 -5.05 -1.76
CA PRO A 347 -4.11 -6.42 -1.25
C PRO A 347 -4.80 -7.45 -2.17
N LYS A 348 -5.66 -6.98 -3.09
CA LYS A 348 -6.40 -7.79 -4.08
C LYS A 348 -5.80 -7.80 -5.49
N HIS A 349 -4.61 -7.25 -5.70
CA HIS A 349 -3.92 -7.35 -6.99
C HIS A 349 -2.93 -8.50 -6.98
N MET A 350 -2.78 -9.18 -8.12
CA MET A 350 -1.78 -10.23 -8.28
C MET A 350 -0.38 -9.64 -8.54
N LEU A 351 0.15 -8.91 -7.56
CA LEU A 351 1.39 -8.15 -7.68
C LEU A 351 2.32 -8.38 -6.49
N THR A 352 3.62 -8.15 -6.70
CA THR A 352 4.63 -8.36 -5.65
C THR A 352 4.84 -7.17 -4.72
N ASP A 353 4.28 -5.98 -5.01
CA ASP A 353 4.53 -4.78 -4.19
C ASP A 353 3.98 -4.94 -2.76
N PHE A 354 2.71 -5.30 -2.64
CA PHE A 354 2.05 -5.44 -1.34
C PHE A 354 2.67 -6.53 -0.44
N PRO A 355 2.96 -7.76 -0.93
CA PRO A 355 3.67 -8.73 -0.11
C PRO A 355 5.12 -8.31 0.19
N THR A 356 5.75 -7.48 -0.65
CA THR A 356 7.05 -6.87 -0.30
C THR A 356 6.91 -5.92 0.89
N ALA A 357 5.82 -5.15 1.00
CA ALA A 357 5.54 -4.32 2.17
C ALA A 357 5.46 -5.16 3.46
N ILE A 358 4.81 -6.33 3.39
CA ILE A 358 4.74 -7.30 4.50
C ILE A 358 6.14 -7.80 4.87
N GLY A 359 6.93 -8.19 3.87
CA GLY A 359 8.31 -8.63 4.06
C GLY A 359 9.19 -7.57 4.73
N LEU A 360 9.08 -6.31 4.29
CA LEU A 360 9.82 -5.19 4.89
C LEU A 360 9.34 -4.82 6.30
N ALA A 361 8.05 -4.93 6.60
CA ALA A 361 7.53 -4.75 7.95
C ALA A 361 8.02 -5.85 8.89
N LEU A 362 8.00 -7.12 8.46
CA LEU A 362 8.55 -8.24 9.22
C LEU A 362 10.06 -8.06 9.45
N PHE A 363 10.80 -7.69 8.40
CA PHE A 363 12.22 -7.36 8.49
C PHE A 363 12.50 -6.27 9.52
N ALA A 364 11.81 -5.13 9.44
CA ALA A 364 11.99 -4.02 10.38
C ALA A 364 11.68 -4.45 11.82
N LEU A 365 10.61 -5.21 12.03
CA LEU A 365 10.25 -5.73 13.34
C LEU A 365 11.33 -6.67 13.91
N LEU A 366 11.87 -7.59 13.10
CA LEU A 366 12.93 -8.53 13.51
C LEU A 366 14.23 -7.80 13.86
N VAL A 367 14.61 -6.79 13.05
CA VAL A 367 15.80 -5.96 13.32
C VAL A 367 15.62 -5.16 14.61
N LEU A 368 14.44 -4.57 14.86
CA LEU A 368 14.13 -3.89 16.13
C LEU A 368 14.28 -4.85 17.33
N HIS A 369 13.80 -6.11 17.21
CA HIS A 369 13.95 -7.12 18.26
C HIS A 369 15.40 -7.50 18.53
N TRP A 370 16.22 -7.61 17.47
CA TRP A 370 17.65 -7.86 17.60
C TRP A 370 18.37 -6.69 18.29
N LEU A 371 18.10 -5.46 17.86
CA LEU A 371 18.78 -4.25 18.35
C LEU A 371 18.43 -3.87 19.80
N GLU A 372 17.39 -4.44 20.40
CA GLU A 372 17.14 -4.27 21.83
C GLU A 372 18.25 -4.86 22.70
N LYS A 373 18.74 -6.06 22.34
CA LYS A 373 19.83 -6.76 23.03
C LYS A 373 20.68 -7.56 22.01
N PRO A 374 21.56 -6.91 21.22
CA PRO A 374 22.23 -7.52 20.07
C PRO A 374 22.98 -8.82 20.39
N SER A 375 23.57 -8.91 21.59
CA SER A 375 24.33 -10.08 22.05
C SER A 375 23.45 -11.26 22.47
N ALA A 376 22.31 -11.01 23.11
CA ALA A 376 21.40 -12.06 23.59
C ALA A 376 20.37 -12.47 22.54
N ARG A 377 20.01 -11.55 21.65
CA ARG A 377 18.95 -11.71 20.64
C ARG A 377 19.50 -11.83 19.22
N TRP A 378 20.73 -12.31 19.09
CA TRP A 378 21.41 -12.52 17.82
C TRP A 378 20.63 -13.40 16.83
N ALA A 379 19.77 -14.31 17.29
CA ALA A 379 18.96 -15.14 16.39
C ALA A 379 17.99 -14.32 15.52
N PHE A 380 17.46 -13.20 16.04
CA PHE A 380 16.60 -12.30 15.29
C PHE A 380 17.32 -11.63 14.11
N PHE A 381 18.65 -11.47 14.20
CA PHE A 381 19.45 -10.99 13.07
C PHE A 381 19.43 -12.00 11.90
N GLY A 382 19.59 -13.29 12.20
CA GLY A 382 19.47 -14.36 11.21
C GLY A 382 18.07 -14.44 10.60
N TRP A 383 17.03 -14.37 11.44
CA TRP A 383 15.65 -14.28 10.95
C TRP A 383 15.41 -13.04 10.09
N ALA A 384 15.97 -11.88 10.45
CA ALA A 384 15.84 -10.67 9.65
C ALA A 384 16.46 -10.83 8.26
N LEU A 385 17.69 -11.35 8.16
CA LEU A 385 18.31 -11.60 6.85
C LEU A 385 17.66 -12.74 6.06
N GLY A 386 17.13 -13.77 6.73
CA GLY A 386 16.31 -14.79 6.07
C GLY A 386 14.99 -14.23 5.52
N ALA A 387 14.30 -13.38 6.29
CA ALA A 387 13.10 -12.68 5.85
C ALA A 387 13.41 -11.74 4.67
N LEU A 388 14.56 -11.05 4.71
CA LEU A 388 15.02 -10.21 3.61
C LEU A 388 15.29 -11.03 2.34
N GLY A 389 15.84 -12.25 2.47
CA GLY A 389 16.05 -13.16 1.34
C GLY A 389 14.77 -13.71 0.73
N PHE A 390 13.76 -14.05 1.53
CA PHE A 390 12.42 -14.33 0.98
C PHE A 390 11.82 -13.10 0.30
N THR A 391 11.99 -11.92 0.89
CA THR A 391 11.46 -10.67 0.32
C THR A 391 12.15 -10.33 -1.01
N SER A 392 13.43 -10.68 -1.20
CA SER A 392 14.09 -10.46 -2.49
C SER A 392 13.62 -11.38 -3.61
N LEU A 393 13.06 -12.55 -3.27
CA LEU A 393 12.32 -13.42 -4.18
C LEU A 393 10.92 -12.88 -4.54
N LEU A 394 10.53 -11.71 -4.01
CA LEU A 394 9.39 -10.92 -4.48
C LEU A 394 9.87 -9.70 -5.27
N ARG A 395 10.93 -9.03 -4.76
CA ARG A 395 11.53 -7.84 -5.35
C ARG A 395 13.05 -7.81 -5.12
N PRO A 396 13.87 -8.09 -6.16
CA PRO A 396 15.31 -8.28 -6.01
C PRO A 396 16.07 -7.10 -5.37
N HIS A 397 15.65 -5.86 -5.62
CA HIS A 397 16.34 -4.65 -5.14
C HIS A 397 16.26 -4.46 -3.62
N VAL A 398 15.37 -5.17 -2.92
CA VAL A 398 15.35 -5.22 -1.45
C VAL A 398 16.67 -5.72 -0.86
N MET A 399 17.47 -6.48 -1.63
CA MET A 399 18.82 -6.91 -1.23
C MET A 399 19.76 -5.77 -0.88
N LEU A 400 19.51 -4.53 -1.33
CA LEU A 400 20.31 -3.37 -0.95
C LEU A 400 20.29 -3.10 0.58
N LEU A 401 19.28 -3.58 1.30
CA LEU A 401 19.22 -3.50 2.77
C LEU A 401 20.22 -4.44 3.48
N THR A 402 20.80 -5.41 2.76
CA THR A 402 21.75 -6.38 3.32
C THR A 402 23.03 -5.67 3.78
N ALA A 403 23.60 -4.81 2.94
CA ALA A 403 24.85 -4.11 3.22
C ALA A 403 24.79 -3.25 4.50
N PRO A 404 23.83 -2.30 4.66
CA PRO A 404 23.75 -1.51 5.89
C PRO A 404 23.47 -2.37 7.12
N LEU A 405 22.71 -3.46 7.00
CA LEU A 405 22.44 -4.37 8.12
C LEU A 405 23.70 -5.17 8.53
N LEU A 406 24.52 -5.61 7.59
CA LEU A 406 25.81 -6.24 7.88
C LEU A 406 26.77 -5.25 8.54
N LEU A 407 26.88 -4.01 8.02
CA LEU A 407 27.69 -2.96 8.65
C LEU A 407 27.24 -2.69 10.09
N LEU A 408 25.93 -2.67 10.33
CA LEU A 408 25.37 -2.51 11.67
C LEU A 408 25.74 -3.68 12.59
N ALA A 409 25.73 -4.91 12.09
CA ALA A 409 26.17 -6.08 12.86
C ALA A 409 27.67 -6.05 13.19
N LEU A 410 28.48 -5.53 12.27
CA LEU A 410 29.91 -5.34 12.50
C LEU A 410 30.19 -4.28 13.56
N TRP A 411 29.31 -3.28 13.70
CA TRP A 411 29.42 -2.21 14.69
C TRP A 411 28.89 -2.61 16.08
N GLN A 412 27.77 -3.34 16.14
CA GLN A 412 27.03 -3.60 17.39
C GLN A 412 27.46 -4.85 18.17
N SER A 413 28.28 -5.74 17.58
CA SER A 413 28.60 -7.05 18.17
C SER A 413 30.10 -7.28 18.40
N LYS A 414 30.46 -7.78 19.60
CA LYS A 414 31.81 -8.27 19.89
C LYS A 414 32.21 -9.48 19.03
N ARG A 415 31.22 -10.26 18.55
CA ARG A 415 31.41 -11.39 17.63
C ARG A 415 31.02 -11.00 16.19
N ARG A 416 31.40 -9.78 15.79
CA ARG A 416 31.06 -9.14 14.51
C ARG A 416 31.12 -10.08 13.29
N LEU A 417 32.23 -10.78 13.08
CA LEU A 417 32.41 -11.64 11.91
C LEU A 417 31.53 -12.89 11.96
N ALA A 418 31.40 -13.53 13.13
CA ALA A 418 30.55 -14.72 13.27
C ALA A 418 29.06 -14.38 13.11
N LEU A 419 28.62 -13.22 13.60
CA LEU A 419 27.26 -12.74 13.42
C LEU A 419 26.99 -12.40 11.95
N ALA A 420 27.90 -11.69 11.28
CA ALA A 420 27.80 -11.38 9.85
C ALA A 420 27.76 -12.66 8.99
N ALA A 421 28.64 -13.62 9.26
CA ALA A 421 28.64 -14.91 8.57
C ALA A 421 27.34 -15.70 8.81
N PHE A 422 26.84 -15.74 10.05
CA PHE A 422 25.55 -16.36 10.37
C PHE A 422 24.40 -15.68 9.60
N GLY A 423 24.40 -14.35 9.52
CA GLY A 423 23.42 -13.60 8.76
C GLY A 423 23.45 -13.92 7.26
N LEU A 424 24.63 -13.97 6.66
CA LEU A 424 24.81 -14.37 5.26
C LEU A 424 24.36 -15.81 5.02
N LEU A 425 24.66 -16.74 5.94
CA LEU A 425 24.17 -18.11 5.85
C LEU A 425 22.64 -18.18 5.93
N ALA A 426 22.01 -17.38 6.79
CA ALA A 426 20.56 -17.31 6.89
C ALA A 426 19.92 -16.75 5.60
N LEU A 427 20.52 -15.70 5.02
CA LEU A 427 20.13 -15.16 3.73
C LEU A 427 20.23 -16.22 2.62
N THR A 428 21.38 -16.87 2.49
CA THR A 428 21.60 -17.94 1.51
C THR A 428 20.69 -19.14 1.75
N ALA A 429 20.37 -19.49 2.99
CA ALA A 429 19.44 -20.58 3.29
C ALA A 429 18.01 -20.30 2.79
N SER A 430 17.58 -19.03 2.82
CA SER A 430 16.24 -18.66 2.33
C SER A 430 16.12 -18.67 0.79
N ILE A 431 17.17 -18.24 0.07
CA ILE A 431 17.14 -18.09 -1.40
C ILE A 431 17.70 -19.34 -2.09
N GLY A 432 18.70 -19.96 -1.47
CA GLY A 432 19.53 -21.04 -2.02
C GLY A 432 18.73 -22.20 -2.59
N PRO A 433 17.72 -22.77 -1.90
CA PRO A 433 16.97 -23.89 -2.45
C PRO A 433 16.37 -23.62 -3.83
N TRP A 434 15.83 -22.42 -4.08
CA TRP A 434 15.35 -22.07 -5.42
C TRP A 434 16.49 -21.85 -6.41
N ALA A 435 17.57 -21.18 -5.99
CA ALA A 435 18.74 -20.96 -6.84
C ALA A 435 19.44 -22.26 -7.26
N PHE A 436 19.38 -23.32 -6.45
CA PHE A 436 19.99 -24.61 -6.76
C PHE A 436 19.06 -25.58 -7.50
N PHE A 437 17.77 -25.64 -7.12
CA PHE A 437 16.83 -26.63 -7.66
C PHE A 437 15.83 -26.06 -8.67
N GLY A 438 15.67 -24.73 -8.73
CA GLY A 438 14.77 -24.04 -9.65
C GLY A 438 15.38 -23.75 -11.03
N GLY A 439 16.70 -23.86 -11.16
CA GLY A 439 17.46 -23.70 -12.40
C GLY A 439 18.95 -23.58 -12.10
N ASP A 440 19.82 -23.90 -13.07
CA ASP A 440 21.29 -23.81 -12.91
C ASP A 440 21.78 -22.34 -12.93
N VAL A 441 21.21 -21.48 -12.08
CA VAL A 441 21.50 -20.03 -12.02
C VAL A 441 22.15 -19.69 -10.69
N SER A 442 23.34 -19.10 -10.72
CA SER A 442 23.99 -18.67 -9.48
C SER A 442 23.24 -17.50 -8.83
N LEU A 443 23.33 -17.39 -7.50
CA LEU A 443 22.76 -16.25 -6.76
C LEU A 443 23.27 -14.90 -7.27
N ILE A 444 24.52 -14.83 -7.75
CA ILE A 444 25.10 -13.60 -8.26
C ILE A 444 24.50 -13.25 -9.62
N ASP A 445 24.35 -14.26 -10.50
CA ASP A 445 23.81 -14.06 -11.85
C ASP A 445 22.34 -13.63 -11.80
N LEU A 446 21.57 -14.15 -10.82
CA LEU A 446 20.21 -13.71 -10.53
C LEU A 446 20.08 -12.18 -10.40
N TYR A 447 20.89 -11.60 -9.50
CA TYR A 447 20.81 -10.15 -9.24
C TYR A 447 21.54 -9.34 -10.31
N ARG A 448 22.61 -9.88 -10.91
CA ARG A 448 23.33 -9.24 -12.02
C ARG A 448 22.41 -9.05 -13.22
N ALA A 449 21.73 -10.11 -13.67
CA ALA A 449 20.83 -10.06 -14.81
C ALA A 449 19.74 -9.00 -14.62
N ARG A 450 19.20 -8.85 -13.40
CA ARG A 450 18.21 -7.80 -13.11
C ARG A 450 18.79 -6.40 -13.23
N ILE A 451 20.00 -6.17 -12.74
CA ILE A 451 20.70 -4.88 -12.86
C ILE A 451 20.98 -4.58 -14.35
N GLU A 452 21.46 -5.56 -15.11
CA GLU A 452 21.72 -5.42 -16.54
C GLU A 452 20.45 -5.09 -17.31
N ASN A 453 19.32 -5.76 -17.03
CA ASN A 453 18.03 -5.45 -17.66
C ASN A 453 17.60 -4.01 -17.36
N VAL A 454 17.71 -3.55 -16.11
CA VAL A 454 17.39 -2.16 -15.75
C VAL A 454 18.30 -1.18 -16.50
N ILE A 455 19.60 -1.46 -16.61
CA ILE A 455 20.53 -0.60 -17.36
C ILE A 455 20.17 -0.60 -18.86
N ASN A 456 19.89 -1.76 -19.44
CA ASN A 456 19.62 -1.90 -20.87
C ASN A 456 18.27 -1.27 -21.26
N GLU A 457 17.22 -1.52 -20.47
CA GLU A 457 15.86 -1.01 -20.73
C GLU A 457 15.72 0.47 -20.39
N ARG A 458 16.42 0.96 -19.35
CA ARG A 458 16.13 2.28 -18.77
C ARG A 458 17.28 3.27 -18.85
N TYR A 459 18.52 2.85 -19.06
CA TYR A 459 19.65 3.80 -19.14
C TYR A 459 20.23 3.93 -20.55
N ARG A 460 20.01 2.94 -21.43
CA ARG A 460 20.45 3.03 -22.82
C ARG A 460 19.35 3.64 -23.68
N PRO A 461 19.65 4.67 -24.50
CA PRO A 461 18.68 5.19 -25.45
C PRO A 461 18.32 4.08 -26.45
N ALA A 462 17.03 3.87 -26.70
CA ALA A 462 16.57 2.91 -27.68
C ALA A 462 17.24 3.20 -29.04
N PRO A 463 17.84 2.20 -29.72
CA PRO A 463 18.38 2.42 -31.05
C PRO A 463 17.23 2.83 -31.99
N LYS A 464 17.38 3.99 -32.64
CA LYS A 464 16.33 4.60 -33.48
C LYS A 464 15.80 3.71 -34.62
N ASN A 465 16.51 2.63 -34.97
CA ASN A 465 16.20 1.76 -36.12
C ASN A 465 16.39 0.27 -35.79
N GLN A 466 15.75 -0.26 -34.76
CA GLN A 466 15.55 -1.71 -34.64
C GLN A 466 14.07 -2.04 -34.84
N PRO A 467 13.72 -2.96 -35.76
CA PRO A 467 12.44 -3.66 -35.68
C PRO A 467 12.36 -4.28 -34.29
N LEU A 468 11.27 -4.01 -33.57
CA LEU A 468 11.03 -4.49 -32.21
C LEU A 468 11.01 -6.03 -32.21
N THR A 469 12.12 -6.66 -31.84
CA THR A 469 12.12 -8.07 -31.44
C THR A 469 11.38 -8.21 -30.11
N PRO A 470 10.32 -9.04 -30.01
CA PRO A 470 9.50 -9.10 -28.81
C PRO A 470 10.11 -10.05 -27.79
N GLU A 471 10.92 -9.52 -26.88
CA GLU A 471 11.06 -10.09 -25.54
C GLU A 471 10.51 -9.10 -24.52
N ALA A 472 9.40 -9.51 -23.89
CA ALA A 472 8.83 -9.04 -22.63
C ALA A 472 9.16 -7.59 -22.25
N SER A 473 8.61 -6.63 -22.99
CA SER A 473 8.58 -5.22 -22.61
C SER A 473 7.14 -4.82 -22.32
N ALA A 474 6.89 -4.34 -21.11
CA ALA A 474 5.58 -3.91 -20.64
C ALA A 474 4.98 -2.83 -21.57
N PRO A 475 3.66 -2.84 -21.83
CA PRO A 475 3.06 -1.82 -22.67
C PRO A 475 2.92 -0.51 -21.87
N SER A 476 3.56 0.54 -22.37
CA SER A 476 3.26 1.94 -22.05
C SER A 476 1.82 2.27 -22.49
N LEU A 477 1.14 3.08 -21.68
CA LEU A 477 -0.26 3.51 -21.82
C LEU A 477 -0.62 3.99 -23.24
N PRO A 478 -1.89 3.87 -23.70
CA PRO A 478 -2.30 4.51 -24.94
C PRO A 478 -2.14 6.02 -24.80
N PRO A 479 -1.77 6.75 -25.86
CA PRO A 479 -1.71 8.20 -25.80
C PRO A 479 -3.10 8.73 -25.46
N ALA A 480 -3.22 9.44 -24.34
CA ALA A 480 -4.29 10.41 -24.18
C ALA A 480 -4.26 11.34 -25.41
N GLU A 481 -5.44 11.70 -25.89
CA GLU A 481 -5.66 12.61 -27.02
C GLU A 481 -4.53 13.61 -27.19
N ALA A 482 -3.98 13.67 -28.41
CA ALA A 482 -2.86 14.51 -28.78
C ALA A 482 -2.96 15.92 -28.17
N ALA A 483 -2.26 16.11 -27.05
CA ALA A 483 -1.92 17.44 -26.58
C ALA A 483 -1.11 18.10 -27.71
N PRO A 484 -1.42 19.35 -28.10
CA PRO A 484 -0.73 20.00 -29.20
C PRO A 484 0.76 20.01 -28.89
N ALA A 485 1.55 19.53 -29.86
CA ALA A 485 3.00 19.48 -29.79
C ALA A 485 3.54 20.89 -29.50
N LEU A 486 3.86 21.15 -28.22
CA LEU A 486 4.65 22.30 -27.84
C LEU A 486 6.07 22.02 -28.30
N SER A 487 6.53 22.86 -29.23
CA SER A 487 7.87 22.88 -29.79
C SER A 487 8.96 22.74 -28.71
N PRO A 488 10.02 21.96 -28.96
CA PRO A 488 11.14 21.85 -28.04
C PRO A 488 12.01 23.11 -28.15
N GLU A 489 11.66 24.15 -27.41
CA GLU A 489 12.51 25.34 -27.25
C GLU A 489 12.58 25.76 -25.78
N THR A 490 13.58 25.26 -25.05
CA THR A 490 14.66 26.09 -24.47
C THR A 490 15.75 25.22 -23.82
N ALA A 491 16.97 25.76 -23.87
CA ALA A 491 18.27 25.14 -23.59
C ALA A 491 18.50 24.72 -22.11
N PRO A 492 19.60 23.99 -21.81
CA PRO A 492 19.76 23.20 -20.59
C PRO A 492 20.08 24.11 -19.39
N GLN A 493 19.10 24.33 -18.52
CA GLN A 493 19.43 24.55 -17.12
C GLN A 493 20.02 23.23 -16.59
N ALA A 494 20.96 23.28 -15.65
CA ALA A 494 21.60 22.08 -15.12
C ALA A 494 20.55 21.17 -14.45
N GLU A 495 19.89 20.33 -15.25
CA GLU A 495 18.85 19.44 -14.79
C GLU A 495 19.50 18.41 -13.88
N LEU A 496 18.92 18.25 -12.69
CA LEU A 496 19.32 17.18 -11.77
C LEU A 496 19.36 15.85 -12.53
N PRO A 497 20.41 15.02 -12.35
CA PRO A 497 20.45 13.69 -12.92
C PRO A 497 19.17 12.91 -12.64
N PHE A 498 18.71 12.10 -13.61
CA PHE A 498 17.46 11.33 -13.52
C PHE A 498 17.25 10.62 -12.16
N PRO A 499 18.26 9.92 -11.57
CA PRO A 499 18.05 9.30 -10.27
C PRO A 499 17.69 10.30 -9.16
N LEU A 500 18.26 11.50 -9.15
CA LEU A 500 17.93 12.52 -8.15
C LEU A 500 16.52 13.10 -8.37
N ARG A 501 16.07 13.21 -9.63
CA ARG A 501 14.69 13.60 -9.96
C ARG A 501 13.67 12.57 -9.47
N HIS A 502 13.88 11.29 -9.75
CA HIS A 502 13.02 10.22 -9.24
C HIS A 502 13.06 10.13 -7.71
N LEU A 503 14.22 10.36 -7.07
CA LEU A 503 14.34 10.43 -5.62
C LEU A 503 13.47 11.56 -5.04
N ALA A 504 13.58 12.76 -5.59
CA ALA A 504 12.77 13.91 -5.19
C ALA A 504 11.27 13.64 -5.39
N HIS A 505 10.89 13.07 -6.54
CA HIS A 505 9.50 12.72 -6.82
C HIS A 505 8.95 11.70 -5.81
N ASN A 506 9.73 10.67 -5.46
CA ASN A 506 9.33 9.68 -4.47
C ASN A 506 9.14 10.28 -3.08
N LEU A 507 10.00 11.21 -2.67
CA LEU A 507 9.85 11.92 -1.39
C LEU A 507 8.58 12.77 -1.38
N LEU A 508 8.31 13.51 -2.46
CA LEU A 508 7.13 14.36 -2.60
C LEU A 508 5.84 13.53 -2.62
N THR A 509 5.77 12.51 -3.48
CA THR A 509 4.60 11.63 -3.62
C THR A 509 4.33 10.78 -2.38
N SER A 510 5.34 10.52 -1.55
CA SER A 510 5.16 9.90 -0.23
C SER A 510 4.62 10.87 0.84
N ALA A 511 4.78 12.18 0.65
CA ALA A 511 4.28 13.19 1.58
C ALA A 511 2.82 13.60 1.28
N VAL A 512 2.46 13.73 0.00
CA VAL A 512 1.11 14.19 -0.40
C VAL A 512 0.00 13.14 -0.24
N ILE A 513 0.31 11.96 0.30
CA ILE A 513 -0.70 10.99 0.74
C ILE A 513 -1.46 11.47 1.99
N PHE A 514 -0.93 12.45 2.72
CA PHE A 514 -1.59 13.04 3.88
C PHE A 514 -2.71 13.99 3.46
N PRO A 515 -3.76 14.15 4.28
CA PRO A 515 -4.85 15.05 3.97
C PRO A 515 -4.35 16.50 3.87
N VAL A 516 -4.68 17.15 2.76
CA VAL A 516 -4.42 18.58 2.52
C VAL A 516 -5.60 19.48 2.88
N SER A 517 -6.63 18.90 3.51
CA SER A 517 -7.85 19.54 4.00
C SER A 517 -8.31 18.81 5.27
N PRO A 518 -8.90 19.52 6.25
CA PRO A 518 -9.44 18.89 7.45
C PRO A 518 -10.80 18.23 7.19
N GLN A 519 -11.42 18.50 6.02
CA GLN A 519 -12.75 18.00 5.70
C GLN A 519 -12.76 16.49 5.45
N PHE A 520 -13.85 15.84 5.85
CA PHE A 520 -14.09 14.41 5.70
C PHE A 520 -14.57 14.08 4.29
N PHE A 521 -13.79 14.46 3.29
CA PHE A 521 -14.07 14.11 1.90
C PHE A 521 -14.05 12.60 1.68
N THR A 522 -14.88 12.15 0.75
CA THR A 522 -14.84 10.76 0.28
C THR A 522 -13.57 10.53 -0.54
N LEU A 523 -13.12 9.28 -0.60
CA LEU A 523 -11.95 8.89 -1.41
C LEU A 523 -12.10 9.30 -2.88
N LYS A 524 -13.30 9.12 -3.46
CA LYS A 524 -13.61 9.56 -4.82
C LYS A 524 -13.51 11.09 -4.95
N GLY A 525 -14.00 11.82 -3.95
CA GLY A 525 -13.94 13.28 -3.92
C GLY A 525 -12.50 13.81 -3.88
N ILE A 526 -11.59 13.16 -3.15
CA ILE A 526 -10.18 13.56 -3.13
C ILE A 526 -9.49 13.26 -4.46
N ILE A 527 -9.63 12.02 -4.97
CA ILE A 527 -8.89 11.58 -6.16
C ILE A 527 -9.44 12.21 -7.45
N ARG A 528 -10.77 12.41 -7.55
CA ARG A 528 -11.42 12.93 -8.77
C ARG A 528 -11.94 14.37 -8.65
N GLY A 529 -11.89 14.98 -7.47
CA GLY A 529 -12.54 16.28 -7.21
C GLY A 529 -11.71 17.52 -7.51
N GLY A 530 -10.47 17.38 -8.00
CA GLY A 530 -9.71 18.51 -8.54
C GLY A 530 -8.25 18.62 -8.09
N ASP A 531 -7.79 17.81 -7.13
CA ASP A 531 -6.39 17.82 -6.70
C ASP A 531 -5.51 16.98 -7.66
N PRO A 532 -4.50 17.58 -8.31
CA PRO A 532 -3.73 16.90 -9.35
C PRO A 532 -2.72 15.88 -8.80
N PHE A 533 -2.60 15.64 -7.48
CA PHE A 533 -1.50 14.84 -6.91
C PHE A 533 -1.41 13.40 -7.43
N TRP A 534 -2.55 12.83 -7.82
CA TRP A 534 -2.66 11.47 -8.36
C TRP A 534 -2.48 11.41 -9.89
N ASP A 535 -2.35 12.56 -10.54
CA ASP A 535 -2.08 12.69 -11.96
C ASP A 535 -0.56 12.68 -12.22
N GLU A 536 -0.13 11.91 -13.21
CA GLU A 536 1.26 11.80 -13.65
C GLU A 536 1.79 13.11 -14.24
N SER A 537 0.88 13.96 -14.73
CA SER A 537 1.17 15.30 -15.26
C SER A 537 1.40 16.34 -14.16
N TRP A 538 1.16 16.02 -12.89
CA TRP A 538 1.38 16.98 -11.81
C TRP A 538 2.85 17.35 -11.64
N ARG A 539 3.10 18.65 -11.44
CA ARG A 539 4.45 19.25 -11.39
C ARG A 539 4.79 19.91 -10.05
N GLY A 540 4.02 19.61 -8.99
CA GLY A 540 4.31 20.12 -7.64
C GLY A 540 3.48 21.32 -7.19
N ALA A 541 2.57 21.82 -8.03
CA ALA A 541 1.70 22.95 -7.69
C ALA A 541 0.74 22.62 -6.53
N MET A 542 0.65 23.52 -5.55
CA MET A 542 -0.26 23.44 -4.38
C MET A 542 -0.80 24.82 -4.02
N THR A 543 -2.03 24.89 -3.54
CA THR A 543 -2.56 26.11 -2.92
C THR A 543 -1.91 26.36 -1.55
N PRO A 544 -1.87 27.62 -1.06
CA PRO A 544 -1.34 27.92 0.28
C PRO A 544 -2.03 27.14 1.41
N ALA A 545 -3.34 26.89 1.27
CA ALA A 545 -4.10 26.10 2.23
C ALA A 545 -3.64 24.64 2.26
N GLN A 546 -3.48 24.01 1.09
CA GLN A 546 -2.98 22.64 0.97
C GLN A 546 -1.56 22.51 1.52
N ALA A 547 -0.68 23.46 1.19
CA ALA A 547 0.68 23.52 1.72
C ALA A 547 0.69 23.67 3.25
N GLY A 548 -0.22 24.47 3.82
CA GLY A 548 -0.38 24.62 5.27
C GLY A 548 -0.77 23.31 5.97
N TRP A 549 -1.75 22.58 5.43
CA TRP A 549 -2.19 21.30 5.98
C TRP A 549 -1.14 20.18 5.81
N LEU A 550 -0.44 20.16 4.67
CA LEU A 550 0.69 19.26 4.48
C LEU A 550 1.81 19.57 5.48
N THR A 551 2.10 20.85 5.73
CA THR A 551 3.08 21.27 6.74
C THR A 551 2.69 20.78 8.14
N LEU A 552 1.41 20.90 8.51
CA LEU A 552 0.92 20.35 9.78
C LEU A 552 1.12 18.83 9.87
N SER A 553 0.88 18.11 8.76
CA SER A 553 1.12 16.67 8.71
C SER A 553 2.62 16.33 8.85
N LEU A 554 3.51 17.10 8.24
CA LEU A 554 4.96 16.94 8.39
C LEU A 554 5.45 17.30 9.80
N LEU A 555 4.82 18.25 10.48
CA LEU A 555 5.08 18.54 11.90
C LEU A 555 4.71 17.33 12.78
N LEU A 556 3.60 16.64 12.48
CA LEU A 556 3.24 15.40 13.17
C LEU A 556 4.23 14.28 12.87
N VAL A 557 4.70 14.14 11.62
CA VAL A 557 5.76 13.19 11.26
C VAL A 557 7.05 13.47 12.04
N ALA A 558 7.43 14.76 12.17
CA ALA A 558 8.59 15.17 12.95
C ALA A 558 8.41 14.84 14.44
N LEU A 559 7.24 15.15 15.01
CA LEU A 559 6.90 14.83 16.40
C LEU A 559 6.97 13.33 16.67
N GLY A 560 6.38 12.51 15.82
CA GLY A 560 6.42 11.06 15.96
C GLY A 560 7.81 10.47 15.77
N SER A 561 8.63 11.06 14.90
CA SER A 561 10.05 10.70 14.75
C SER A 561 10.84 11.02 16.02
N GLY A 562 10.58 12.16 16.65
CA GLY A 562 11.20 12.53 17.92
C GLY A 562 10.73 11.66 19.08
N ALA A 563 9.44 11.32 19.15
CA ALA A 563 8.89 10.42 20.15
C ALA A 563 9.46 9.00 20.02
N ALA A 564 9.60 8.49 18.78
CA ALA A 564 10.25 7.22 18.51
C ALA A 564 11.72 7.21 18.97
N PHE A 565 12.44 8.31 18.74
CA PHE A 565 13.81 8.47 19.20
C PHE A 565 13.89 8.56 20.73
N ALA A 566 13.00 9.28 21.39
CA ALA A 566 12.99 9.35 22.85
C ALA A 566 12.75 7.98 23.49
N LYS A 567 11.89 7.15 22.87
CA LYS A 567 11.59 5.80 23.36
C LYS A 567 12.69 4.79 23.09
N ALA A 568 13.25 4.75 21.88
CA ALA A 568 14.13 3.69 21.41
C ALA A 568 15.56 4.14 21.04
N GLY A 569 15.87 5.43 21.16
CA GLY A 569 17.08 6.05 20.61
C GLY A 569 17.09 6.03 19.09
N TRP A 570 18.28 5.99 18.48
CA TRP A 570 18.44 5.89 17.02
C TRP A 570 17.73 4.69 16.41
N ARG A 571 17.46 3.62 17.19
CA ARG A 571 16.71 2.43 16.75
C ARG A 571 15.27 2.76 16.37
N GLY A 572 14.69 3.80 16.98
CA GLY A 572 13.37 4.32 16.60
C GLY A 572 13.32 4.86 15.17
N TRP A 573 14.47 5.18 14.58
CA TRP A 573 14.61 5.62 13.18
C TRP A 573 14.95 4.48 12.21
N LEU A 574 14.97 3.22 12.66
CA LEU A 574 15.21 2.08 11.77
C LEU A 574 14.24 2.05 10.57
N PRO A 575 12.91 2.26 10.73
CA PRO A 575 12.02 2.35 9.58
C PRO A 575 12.45 3.45 8.59
N TRP A 576 12.96 4.60 9.04
CA TRP A 576 13.46 5.63 8.12
C TRP A 576 14.63 5.12 7.27
N GLY A 577 15.55 4.36 7.88
CA GLY A 577 16.64 3.71 7.14
C GLY A 577 16.14 2.79 6.03
N VAL A 578 15.07 2.02 6.30
CA VAL A 578 14.43 1.16 5.28
C VAL A 578 13.82 2.00 4.17
N PHE A 579 13.09 3.06 4.51
CA PHE A 579 12.46 3.98 3.57
C PHE A 579 13.49 4.62 2.63
N PHE A 580 14.59 5.16 3.16
CA PHE A 580 15.59 5.84 2.34
C PHE A 580 16.36 4.87 1.43
N VAL A 581 16.74 3.69 1.92
CA VAL A 581 17.42 2.69 1.08
C VAL A 581 16.51 2.21 -0.05
N TYR A 582 15.25 1.90 0.25
CA TYR A 582 14.29 1.45 -0.76
C TYR A 582 13.96 2.55 -1.78
N THR A 583 13.76 3.78 -1.31
CA THR A 583 13.49 4.93 -2.19
C THR A 583 14.67 5.22 -3.11
N THR A 584 15.89 5.11 -2.60
CA THR A 584 17.12 5.23 -3.40
C THR A 584 17.22 4.12 -4.42
N ALA A 585 16.85 2.88 -4.06
CA ALA A 585 16.82 1.76 -4.99
C ALA A 585 15.84 1.99 -6.16
N ASN A 586 14.62 2.46 -5.85
CA ASN A 586 13.63 2.82 -6.87
C ASN A 586 14.14 3.96 -7.77
N ALA A 587 14.78 4.97 -7.19
CA ALA A 587 15.36 6.10 -7.90
C ALA A 587 16.49 5.69 -8.85
N LEU A 588 17.40 4.82 -8.39
CA LEU A 588 18.45 4.21 -9.23
C LEU A 588 17.86 3.31 -10.31
N ALA A 589 16.68 2.72 -10.09
CA ALA A 589 15.97 1.98 -11.11
C ALA A 589 15.15 2.88 -12.06
N ARG A 590 15.17 4.21 -11.92
CA ARG A 590 14.32 5.15 -12.67
C ARG A 590 12.83 4.81 -12.56
N THR A 591 12.36 4.58 -11.34
CA THR A 591 10.94 4.35 -11.03
C THR A 591 10.50 5.26 -9.91
N SER A 592 9.35 5.91 -10.08
CA SER A 592 8.83 6.77 -9.03
C SER A 592 7.31 6.86 -9.00
N GLY A 593 6.75 7.08 -7.80
CA GLY A 593 5.30 7.18 -7.60
C GLY A 593 4.53 5.86 -7.68
N GLY A 594 3.20 5.97 -7.59
CA GLY A 594 2.24 4.90 -7.81
C GLY A 594 2.51 3.62 -7.02
N ARG A 595 2.37 2.47 -7.69
CA ARG A 595 2.58 1.14 -7.10
C ARG A 595 4.00 0.90 -6.57
N TYR A 596 5.01 1.62 -7.09
CA TYR A 596 6.41 1.40 -6.69
C TYR A 596 6.71 1.87 -5.26
N LEU A 597 5.86 2.72 -4.67
CA LEU A 597 6.01 3.19 -3.29
C LEU A 597 5.34 2.30 -2.24
N VAL A 598 4.35 1.48 -2.64
CA VAL A 598 3.58 0.60 -1.75
C VAL A 598 4.45 -0.23 -0.78
N PRO A 599 5.64 -0.74 -1.18
CA PRO A 599 6.50 -1.50 -0.27
C PRO A 599 7.02 -0.70 0.94
N MET A 600 7.06 0.62 0.86
CA MET A 600 7.75 1.46 1.85
C MET A 600 6.98 2.71 2.32
N ASP A 601 5.97 3.18 1.59
CA ASP A 601 5.26 4.44 1.89
C ASP A 601 4.53 4.44 3.25
N TRP A 602 4.15 3.26 3.74
CA TRP A 602 3.61 3.04 5.07
C TRP A 602 4.54 3.55 6.19
N ILE A 603 5.85 3.65 5.93
CA ILE A 603 6.83 4.14 6.91
C ILE A 603 6.58 5.61 7.27
N VAL A 604 6.21 6.45 6.29
CA VAL A 604 5.85 7.85 6.57
C VAL A 604 4.59 7.91 7.44
N VAL A 605 3.64 7.01 7.18
CA VAL A 605 2.42 6.84 7.98
C VAL A 605 2.72 6.38 9.41
N VAL A 606 3.76 5.55 9.63
CA VAL A 606 4.23 5.18 10.99
C VAL A 606 4.48 6.44 11.81
N TYR A 607 5.40 7.30 11.36
CA TYR A 607 5.80 8.47 12.14
C TYR A 607 4.68 9.50 12.26
N PHE A 608 3.84 9.65 11.24
CA PHE A 608 2.64 10.47 11.36
C PHE A 608 1.71 9.97 12.49
N ALA A 609 1.43 8.66 12.53
CA ALA A 609 0.57 8.06 13.56
C ALA A 609 1.19 8.12 14.96
N LEU A 610 2.51 7.98 15.07
CA LEU A 610 3.22 8.19 16.33
C LEU A 610 3.07 9.63 16.81
N GLY A 611 3.18 10.61 15.91
CA GLY A 611 2.95 12.01 16.23
C GLY A 611 1.54 12.27 16.75
N LEU A 612 0.53 11.71 16.08
CA LEU A 612 -0.85 11.75 16.54
C LEU A 612 -1.02 11.13 17.94
N ALA A 613 -0.38 9.99 18.20
CA ALA A 613 -0.45 9.30 19.48
C ALA A 613 0.37 9.97 20.60
N GLU A 614 1.32 10.85 20.26
CA GLU A 614 2.10 11.63 21.22
C GLU A 614 1.33 12.85 21.72
N LEU A 615 0.43 13.44 20.92
CA LEU A 615 -0.42 14.58 21.33
C LEU A 615 -1.14 14.36 22.69
N PRO A 616 -1.89 13.27 22.91
CA PRO A 616 -2.54 13.04 24.21
C PRO A 616 -1.53 12.77 25.34
N GLN A 617 -0.36 12.21 25.04
CA GLN A 617 0.68 12.00 26.06
C GLN A 617 1.35 13.31 26.49
N LEU A 618 1.51 14.26 25.57
CA LEU A 618 1.95 15.62 25.88
C LEU A 618 0.88 16.35 26.72
N ALA A 619 -0.40 16.22 26.35
CA ALA A 619 -1.50 16.79 27.12
C ALA A 619 -1.59 16.20 28.54
N LEU A 620 -1.43 14.89 28.70
CA LEU A 620 -1.39 14.23 30.02
C LEU A 620 -0.14 14.63 30.83
N GLY A 621 1.02 14.78 30.17
CA GLY A 621 2.25 15.25 30.81
C GLY A 621 2.15 16.69 31.33
N LEU A 622 1.24 17.50 30.76
CA LEU A 622 0.91 18.83 31.29
C LEU A 622 -0.01 18.76 32.53
N LEU A 623 -0.75 17.67 32.74
CA LEU A 623 -1.69 17.53 33.87
C LEU A 623 -1.07 16.84 35.10
N GLN A 624 -0.01 16.03 34.93
CA GLN A 624 0.55 15.22 36.01
C GLN A 624 1.70 15.92 36.75
N GLN A 625 1.56 16.09 38.07
CA GLN A 625 2.69 16.05 39.01
C GLN A 625 3.09 14.58 39.16
N GLU A 626 4.38 14.28 38.89
CA GLU A 626 5.07 12.99 39.04
C GLU A 626 4.18 11.80 39.48
N THR A 627 3.50 11.17 38.53
CA THR A 627 3.21 9.74 38.68
C THR A 627 4.38 9.00 38.06
N THR A 628 5.30 8.63 38.94
CA THR A 628 6.36 7.66 38.68
C THR A 628 5.78 6.51 37.88
N SER A 629 6.09 6.47 36.58
CA SER A 629 5.86 5.28 35.79
C SER A 629 6.66 4.18 36.47
N SER A 630 5.96 3.22 37.07
CA SER A 630 6.51 1.96 37.53
C SER A 630 7.25 1.34 36.36
N GLY A 631 8.55 1.61 36.30
CA GLY A 631 9.49 0.93 35.43
C GLY A 631 9.41 -0.52 35.87
N GLU A 632 8.74 -1.33 35.07
CA GLU A 632 8.80 -2.78 35.17
C GLU A 632 10.24 -3.16 34.83
N SER A 633 11.10 -3.09 35.85
CA SER A 633 12.47 -3.55 35.82
C SER A 633 12.41 -5.06 35.74
N ALA A 634 12.41 -5.55 34.49
CA ALA A 634 12.60 -6.96 34.22
C ALA A 634 13.87 -7.44 34.94
N PRO A 635 13.80 -8.56 35.69
CA PRO A 635 14.94 -9.06 36.43
C PRO A 635 16.13 -9.29 35.46
N PRO A 636 17.37 -8.99 35.89
CA PRO A 636 18.55 -9.32 35.10
C PRO A 636 18.56 -10.83 34.85
N ALA A 637 18.39 -11.21 33.59
CA ALA A 637 18.52 -12.61 33.19
C ALA A 637 19.95 -13.08 33.53
N PRO A 638 20.12 -14.28 34.11
CA PRO A 638 21.43 -14.75 34.52
C PRO A 638 22.38 -14.81 33.32
N ALA A 639 23.43 -13.99 33.39
CA ALA A 639 24.52 -14.00 32.44
C ALA A 639 25.45 -15.17 32.77
N GLY A 640 25.17 -16.34 32.21
CA GLY A 640 26.05 -17.49 32.33
C GLY A 640 25.40 -18.75 31.75
N GLN A 641 26.03 -19.31 30.72
CA GLN A 641 25.72 -20.57 29.99
C GLN A 641 25.10 -20.46 28.57
N GLU A 642 25.06 -19.28 27.92
CA GLU A 642 24.61 -19.23 26.51
C GLU A 642 25.65 -19.68 25.46
N SER A 643 26.91 -19.92 25.84
CA SER A 643 27.99 -20.19 24.86
C SER A 643 27.97 -21.60 24.25
N ALA A 644 27.30 -22.58 24.86
CA ALA A 644 27.28 -23.96 24.34
C ALA A 644 26.13 -24.22 23.36
N ARG A 645 25.01 -23.49 23.46
CA ARG A 645 23.78 -23.76 22.66
C ARG A 645 23.60 -22.85 21.44
N TRP A 646 24.46 -21.84 21.23
CA TRP A 646 24.29 -20.90 20.10
C TRP A 646 24.40 -21.58 18.73
N LYS A 647 25.32 -22.54 18.57
CA LYS A 647 25.48 -23.29 17.30
C LYS A 647 24.22 -24.08 16.96
N ILE A 648 23.63 -24.75 17.96
CA ILE A 648 22.39 -25.53 17.78
C ILE A 648 21.22 -24.61 17.40
N ARG A 649 21.05 -23.49 18.11
CA ARG A 649 20.02 -22.50 17.77
C ARG A 649 20.25 -21.91 16.37
N ALA A 650 21.49 -21.62 16.01
CA ALA A 650 21.84 -21.04 14.71
C ALA A 650 21.54 -22.04 13.58
N ALA A 651 21.93 -23.30 13.76
CA ALA A 651 21.58 -24.40 12.86
C ALA A 651 20.06 -24.57 12.76
N GLY A 652 19.32 -24.45 13.87
CA GLY A 652 17.85 -24.49 13.86
C GLY A 652 17.22 -23.36 13.02
N VAL A 653 17.74 -22.13 13.12
CA VAL A 653 17.28 -21.00 12.28
C VAL A 653 17.60 -21.25 10.80
N ILE A 654 18.86 -21.62 10.49
CA ILE A 654 19.30 -21.91 9.12
C ILE A 654 18.48 -23.05 8.51
N LEU A 655 18.28 -24.14 9.24
CA LEU A 655 17.49 -25.28 8.81
C LEU A 655 16.04 -24.87 8.56
N SER A 656 15.43 -24.09 9.46
CA SER A 656 14.06 -23.63 9.29
C SER A 656 13.90 -22.77 8.02
N LEU A 657 14.84 -21.84 7.79
CA LEU A 657 14.86 -21.02 6.58
C LEU A 657 15.10 -21.85 5.32
N GLY A 658 16.00 -22.83 5.38
CA GLY A 658 16.26 -23.77 4.29
C GLY A 658 15.07 -24.65 3.96
N LEU A 659 14.33 -25.13 4.97
CA LEU A 659 13.10 -25.90 4.78
C LEU A 659 12.00 -25.04 4.17
N LEU A 660 11.82 -23.81 4.65
CA LEU A 660 10.86 -22.85 4.07
C LEU A 660 11.23 -22.50 2.62
N GLY A 661 12.52 -22.28 2.34
CA GLY A 661 13.02 -22.06 0.97
C GLY A 661 12.84 -23.29 0.08
N GLY A 662 13.00 -24.48 0.63
CA GLY A 662 12.79 -25.76 -0.05
C GLY A 662 11.35 -26.02 -0.49
N LEU A 663 10.36 -25.32 0.09
CA LEU A 663 8.98 -25.38 -0.39
C LEU A 663 8.84 -24.85 -1.81
N LEU A 664 9.71 -23.93 -2.24
CA LEU A 664 9.67 -23.34 -3.59
C LEU A 664 9.93 -24.38 -4.68
N PRO A 665 11.10 -25.05 -4.75
CA PRO A 665 11.32 -26.09 -5.75
C PRO A 665 10.38 -27.30 -5.56
N LEU A 666 9.91 -27.57 -4.33
CA LEU A 666 8.93 -28.64 -4.11
C LEU A 666 7.66 -28.42 -4.93
N THR A 667 7.21 -27.17 -5.12
CA THR A 667 6.03 -26.88 -5.96
C THR A 667 6.15 -27.37 -7.40
N ASN A 668 7.38 -27.55 -7.92
CA ASN A 668 7.61 -28.09 -9.26
C ASN A 668 7.24 -29.57 -9.39
N HIS A 669 7.09 -30.26 -8.27
CA HIS A 669 6.89 -31.71 -8.21
C HIS A 669 5.58 -32.12 -7.50
N LEU A 670 4.79 -31.15 -7.02
CA LEU A 670 3.56 -31.44 -6.29
C LEU A 670 2.46 -32.03 -7.17
N PHE A 671 2.41 -31.68 -8.45
CA PHE A 671 1.36 -32.10 -9.36
C PHE A 671 1.91 -32.96 -10.50
N PRO A 672 1.21 -34.04 -10.88
CA PRO A 672 1.58 -34.82 -12.07
C PRO A 672 1.30 -34.02 -13.35
N ARG A 673 2.05 -34.33 -14.42
CA ARG A 673 1.81 -33.75 -15.74
C ARG A 673 0.40 -34.09 -16.21
N ARG A 674 -0.39 -33.07 -16.54
CA ARG A 674 -1.80 -33.22 -16.90
C ARG A 674 -2.05 -33.43 -18.40
N TYR A 675 -1.24 -32.83 -19.26
CA TYR A 675 -1.47 -32.81 -20.72
C TYR A 675 -0.34 -33.49 -21.49
N THR A 676 -0.66 -34.02 -22.67
CA THR A 676 0.29 -34.76 -23.51
C THR A 676 0.87 -33.92 -24.66
N LYS A 677 2.08 -34.27 -25.10
CA LYS A 677 2.67 -33.82 -26.38
C LYS A 677 2.47 -34.84 -27.50
N ASP A 678 1.89 -36.00 -27.18
CA ASP A 678 1.70 -37.09 -28.13
C ASP A 678 0.57 -36.75 -29.09
N GLU A 679 0.97 -36.34 -30.30
CA GLU A 679 0.06 -35.97 -31.36
C GLU A 679 -0.88 -37.12 -31.75
N THR A 680 -0.47 -38.40 -31.62
CA THR A 680 -1.34 -39.52 -31.95
C THR A 680 -2.51 -39.65 -30.98
N ALA A 681 -2.28 -39.44 -29.69
CA ALA A 681 -3.34 -39.40 -28.69
C ALA A 681 -4.29 -38.21 -28.92
N LEU A 682 -3.75 -37.03 -29.25
CA LEU A 682 -4.55 -35.85 -29.55
C LEU A 682 -5.41 -36.04 -30.80
N ARG A 683 -4.84 -36.61 -31.87
CA ARG A 683 -5.54 -36.97 -33.10
C ARG A 683 -6.70 -37.92 -32.84
N GLN A 684 -6.49 -38.96 -32.03
CA GLN A 684 -7.55 -39.89 -31.66
C GLN A 684 -8.69 -39.20 -30.90
N ALA A 685 -8.36 -38.33 -29.94
CA ALA A 685 -9.37 -37.57 -29.19
C ALA A 685 -10.18 -36.62 -30.11
N ALA A 686 -9.51 -35.90 -31.00
CA ALA A 686 -10.15 -35.04 -32.00
C ALA A 686 -11.06 -35.82 -32.97
N ALA A 687 -10.57 -36.97 -33.44
CA ALA A 687 -11.27 -37.82 -34.39
C ALA A 687 -12.60 -38.37 -33.86
N GLN A 688 -12.74 -38.55 -32.55
CA GLN A 688 -14.00 -38.97 -31.91
C GLN A 688 -15.11 -37.93 -32.07
N VAL A 689 -14.78 -36.65 -32.21
CA VAL A 689 -15.74 -35.55 -32.28
C VAL A 689 -15.92 -35.04 -33.71
N LEU A 690 -14.82 -34.84 -34.45
CA LEU A 690 -14.85 -34.24 -35.80
C LEU A 690 -14.76 -35.27 -36.94
N GLY A 691 -14.48 -36.54 -36.62
CA GLY A 691 -14.27 -37.62 -37.58
C GLY A 691 -12.80 -37.74 -38.01
N ALA A 692 -12.28 -38.98 -38.02
CA ALA A 692 -10.86 -39.27 -38.28
C ALA A 692 -10.35 -38.69 -39.60
N ARG A 693 -11.10 -38.91 -40.69
CA ARG A 693 -10.72 -38.43 -42.03
C ARG A 693 -10.56 -36.91 -42.09
N ALA A 694 -11.48 -36.17 -41.47
CA ALA A 694 -11.45 -34.70 -41.48
C ALA A 694 -10.26 -34.15 -40.69
N VAL A 695 -9.93 -34.79 -39.56
CA VAL A 695 -8.77 -34.43 -38.74
C VAL A 695 -7.45 -34.74 -39.47
N ASP A 696 -7.34 -35.91 -40.11
CA ASP A 696 -6.14 -36.30 -40.86
C ASP A 696 -5.91 -35.40 -42.09
N GLU A 697 -6.97 -35.09 -42.85
CA GLU A 697 -6.91 -34.15 -43.98
C GLU A 697 -6.56 -32.73 -43.53
N PHE A 698 -7.01 -32.31 -42.34
CA PHE A 698 -6.67 -31.01 -41.77
C PHE A 698 -5.21 -30.91 -41.33
N LEU A 699 -4.74 -31.89 -40.55
CA LEU A 699 -3.37 -31.89 -40.01
C LEU A 699 -2.29 -32.10 -41.07
N ALA A 700 -2.67 -32.54 -42.27
CA ALA A 700 -1.78 -32.57 -43.43
C ALA A 700 -1.48 -31.17 -44.00
N GLN A 701 -2.25 -30.13 -43.64
CA GLN A 701 -2.09 -28.79 -44.16
C GLN A 701 -0.97 -28.01 -43.44
N PRO A 702 -0.26 -27.10 -44.14
CA PRO A 702 0.69 -26.22 -43.51
C PRO A 702 -0.01 -25.29 -42.50
N GLY A 703 0.57 -25.13 -41.32
CA GLY A 703 0.02 -24.24 -40.27
C GLY A 703 -1.12 -24.85 -39.43
N ALA A 704 -1.58 -26.07 -39.74
CA ALA A 704 -2.55 -26.77 -38.92
C ALA A 704 -1.94 -27.18 -37.56
N LEU A 705 -2.67 -26.91 -36.47
CA LEU A 705 -2.28 -27.22 -35.10
C LEU A 705 -3.39 -27.95 -34.36
N ILE A 706 -2.98 -28.93 -33.55
CA ILE A 706 -3.81 -29.57 -32.54
C ILE A 706 -3.09 -29.44 -31.19
N LEU A 707 -3.75 -28.82 -30.22
CA LEU A 707 -3.17 -28.53 -28.91
C LEU A 707 -4.14 -28.91 -27.80
N GLU A 708 -3.62 -29.49 -26.73
CA GLU A 708 -4.34 -29.74 -25.49
C GLU A 708 -3.77 -28.88 -24.36
N GLY A 709 -4.65 -28.32 -23.54
CA GLY A 709 -4.23 -27.55 -22.38
C GLY A 709 -5.38 -27.05 -21.51
N ARG A 710 -5.04 -26.20 -20.54
CA ARG A 710 -5.97 -25.47 -19.70
C ARG A 710 -6.34 -24.15 -20.37
N ALA A 711 -7.62 -23.92 -20.63
CA ALA A 711 -8.14 -22.64 -21.08
C ALA A 711 -8.28 -21.68 -19.90
N LEU A 712 -7.59 -20.55 -19.97
CA LEU A 712 -7.59 -19.48 -18.97
C LEU A 712 -8.14 -18.18 -19.55
N TYR A 713 -8.83 -17.41 -18.72
CA TYR A 713 -9.35 -16.07 -19.04
C TYR A 713 -10.24 -16.00 -20.30
N PRO A 714 -11.26 -16.85 -20.43
CA PRO A 714 -12.20 -16.76 -21.55
C PRO A 714 -12.88 -15.40 -21.58
N ARG A 715 -12.79 -14.71 -22.72
CA ARG A 715 -13.33 -13.37 -22.97
C ARG A 715 -13.98 -13.31 -24.33
N PHE A 716 -15.21 -12.83 -24.38
CA PHE A 716 -15.93 -12.56 -25.62
C PHE A 716 -15.82 -11.08 -25.96
N LEU A 717 -15.36 -10.78 -27.16
CA LEU A 717 -15.28 -9.44 -27.72
C LEU A 717 -16.18 -9.36 -28.95
N LYS A 718 -17.06 -8.36 -28.98
CA LYS A 718 -17.86 -8.05 -30.16
C LYS A 718 -16.98 -7.49 -31.28
N HIS A 719 -17.52 -7.47 -32.49
CA HIS A 719 -16.96 -6.71 -33.61
C HIS A 719 -16.62 -5.28 -33.14
N ASP A 720 -15.47 -4.81 -33.59
CA ASP A 720 -14.86 -3.52 -33.26
C ASP A 720 -14.58 -3.27 -31.77
N GLN A 721 -14.81 -4.26 -30.91
CA GLN A 721 -14.41 -4.23 -29.51
C GLN A 721 -12.97 -4.72 -29.36
N TYR A 722 -12.22 -4.03 -28.50
CA TYR A 722 -10.84 -4.34 -28.18
C TYR A 722 -10.58 -4.17 -26.68
N LEU A 723 -9.51 -4.81 -26.20
CA LEU A 723 -8.95 -4.52 -24.89
C LEU A 723 -7.76 -3.59 -25.08
N PRO A 724 -7.74 -2.40 -24.47
CA PRO A 724 -6.59 -1.50 -24.55
C PRO A 724 -5.33 -2.21 -24.07
N LEU A 725 -4.19 -2.02 -24.77
CA LEU A 725 -2.83 -2.48 -24.40
C LEU A 725 -2.55 -3.99 -24.53
N SER A 726 -3.25 -4.65 -25.44
CA SER A 726 -3.30 -6.10 -25.54
C SER A 726 -2.66 -6.60 -26.84
N PRO A 727 -2.20 -7.88 -26.93
CA PRO A 727 -1.72 -8.49 -28.18
C PRO A 727 -2.64 -8.21 -29.38
N GLU A 728 -2.14 -8.26 -30.61
CA GLU A 728 -2.91 -7.81 -31.79
C GLU A 728 -4.30 -8.47 -31.96
N THR A 729 -4.48 -9.70 -31.46
CA THR A 729 -5.78 -10.39 -31.49
C THR A 729 -6.85 -9.76 -30.59
N LEU A 730 -6.40 -9.00 -29.59
CA LEU A 730 -7.23 -8.24 -28.68
C LEU A 730 -7.40 -6.78 -29.16
N LEU A 731 -6.81 -6.41 -30.30
CA LEU A 731 -7.14 -5.19 -31.07
C LEU A 731 -8.47 -5.35 -31.80
N SER A 732 -9.01 -4.23 -32.29
CA SER A 732 -10.30 -4.16 -33.00
C SER A 732 -10.33 -5.14 -34.18
N GLN A 733 -11.29 -6.05 -34.19
CA GLN A 733 -11.52 -6.99 -35.29
C GLN A 733 -12.94 -6.79 -35.85
N PRO A 734 -13.17 -6.94 -37.16
CA PRO A 734 -14.48 -6.72 -37.78
C PRO A 734 -15.46 -7.87 -37.54
N TYR A 735 -15.21 -8.73 -36.55
CA TYR A 735 -16.01 -9.89 -36.22
C TYR A 735 -16.00 -10.17 -34.71
N ASP A 736 -17.10 -10.78 -34.27
CA ASP A 736 -17.27 -11.30 -32.93
C ASP A 736 -16.32 -12.49 -32.68
N ARG A 737 -15.69 -12.53 -31.49
CA ARG A 737 -14.70 -13.57 -31.15
C ARG A 737 -14.69 -13.91 -29.67
N LEU A 738 -14.59 -15.20 -29.38
CA LEU A 738 -14.22 -15.72 -28.06
C LEU A 738 -12.70 -15.91 -28.03
N MET A 739 -12.06 -15.47 -26.96
CA MET A 739 -10.62 -15.50 -26.76
C MET A 739 -10.25 -16.10 -25.42
N PHE A 740 -9.14 -16.82 -25.35
CA PHE A 740 -8.61 -17.37 -24.11
C PHE A 740 -7.13 -17.73 -24.27
N THR A 741 -6.41 -17.81 -23.16
CA THR A 741 -5.03 -18.32 -23.13
C THR A 741 -5.08 -19.83 -22.91
N LEU A 742 -4.54 -20.62 -23.84
CA LEU A 742 -4.36 -22.06 -23.68
C LEU A 742 -2.99 -22.36 -23.07
N LEU A 743 -2.98 -23.00 -21.91
CA LEU A 743 -1.78 -23.38 -21.19
C LEU A 743 -1.52 -24.89 -21.29
N GLY A 744 -0.46 -25.29 -21.98
CA GLY A 744 -0.17 -26.69 -22.22
C GLY A 744 1.31 -27.01 -22.34
N PRO A 745 1.67 -28.23 -22.77
CA PRO A 745 3.05 -28.67 -22.87
C PRO A 745 3.91 -27.89 -23.89
N HIS A 746 3.25 -27.19 -24.81
CA HIS A 746 3.87 -26.33 -25.82
C HIS A 746 4.03 -24.87 -25.34
N GLY A 747 3.84 -24.63 -24.04
CA GLY A 747 3.82 -23.31 -23.43
C GLY A 747 2.43 -22.68 -23.48
N GLN A 748 2.40 -21.34 -23.40
CA GLN A 748 1.18 -20.55 -23.52
C GLN A 748 0.90 -20.21 -24.98
N ARG A 749 -0.37 -20.23 -25.37
CA ARG A 749 -0.85 -19.77 -26.68
C ARG A 749 -2.12 -18.96 -26.51
N GLU A 750 -2.16 -17.79 -27.14
CA GLU A 750 -3.40 -17.03 -27.27
C GLU A 750 -4.26 -17.65 -28.37
N VAL A 751 -5.48 -18.03 -28.00
CA VAL A 751 -6.45 -18.67 -28.89
C VAL A 751 -7.62 -17.72 -29.09
N PHE A 752 -8.07 -17.58 -30.33
CA PHE A 752 -9.34 -16.92 -30.64
C PHE A 752 -10.18 -17.75 -31.60
N ILE A 753 -11.49 -17.73 -31.42
CA ILE A 753 -12.47 -18.38 -32.29
C ILE A 753 -13.54 -17.39 -32.67
N ARG A 754 -13.82 -17.24 -33.97
CA ARG A 754 -14.95 -16.43 -34.43
C ARG A 754 -16.22 -17.16 -34.03
N ASN A 755 -17.05 -16.56 -33.19
CA ASN A 755 -18.25 -17.18 -32.69
C ASN A 755 -19.27 -16.12 -32.29
N SER A 756 -20.56 -16.45 -32.29
CA SER A 756 -21.59 -15.66 -31.61
C SER A 756 -21.66 -16.05 -30.13
N ILE A 757 -22.21 -15.18 -29.27
CA ILE A 757 -22.18 -15.22 -27.77
C ILE A 757 -22.72 -16.52 -27.11
N SER A 758 -23.11 -17.54 -27.86
CA SER A 758 -23.98 -18.61 -27.35
C SER A 758 -23.31 -19.67 -26.46
N GLU A 759 -21.98 -19.77 -26.40
CA GLU A 759 -21.31 -20.91 -25.75
C GLU A 759 -20.43 -20.52 -24.55
N THR A 760 -20.74 -21.08 -23.38
CA THR A 760 -19.98 -20.86 -22.15
C THR A 760 -18.68 -21.66 -22.14
N LEU A 761 -17.55 -20.98 -21.97
CA LEU A 761 -16.25 -21.60 -21.68
C LEU A 761 -15.87 -21.26 -20.22
N PRO A 762 -15.82 -22.24 -19.30
CA PRO A 762 -15.42 -21.99 -17.92
C PRO A 762 -13.92 -21.65 -17.80
N ASN A 763 -13.56 -20.77 -16.85
CA ASN A 763 -12.16 -20.49 -16.54
C ASN A 763 -11.47 -21.72 -15.92
N GLY A 764 -10.30 -22.08 -16.45
CA GLY A 764 -9.53 -23.24 -15.99
C GLY A 764 -10.02 -24.58 -16.53
N ALA A 765 -10.91 -24.59 -17.54
CA ALA A 765 -11.36 -25.81 -18.19
C ALA A 765 -10.23 -26.47 -18.99
N ASP A 766 -10.21 -27.80 -19.06
CA ASP A 766 -9.37 -28.50 -20.03
C ASP A 766 -9.99 -28.34 -21.43
N ALA A 767 -9.15 -28.14 -22.44
CA ALA A 767 -9.59 -27.92 -23.81
C ALA A 767 -8.62 -28.57 -24.81
N LEU A 768 -9.19 -29.25 -25.80
CA LEU A 768 -8.51 -29.67 -27.02
C LEU A 768 -8.89 -28.69 -28.13
N VAL A 769 -7.90 -27.99 -28.68
CA VAL A 769 -8.09 -26.92 -29.67
C VAL A 769 -7.52 -27.37 -31.00
N ILE A 770 -8.32 -27.22 -32.06
CA ILE A 770 -7.95 -27.52 -33.44
C ILE A 770 -8.12 -26.26 -34.26
N GLY A 771 -7.10 -25.88 -35.02
CA GLY A 771 -7.08 -24.60 -35.71
C GLY A 771 -5.74 -24.27 -36.34
N CYS A 772 -5.61 -23.03 -36.79
CA CYS A 772 -4.50 -22.60 -37.62
C CYS A 772 -3.57 -21.69 -36.84
N LYS A 773 -2.27 -21.90 -37.02
CA LYS A 773 -1.23 -21.01 -36.54
C LYS A 773 -1.41 -19.65 -37.20
N VAL A 774 -1.29 -18.58 -36.41
CA VAL A 774 -1.30 -17.20 -36.90
C VAL A 774 -0.02 -16.55 -36.42
N GLU A 775 0.82 -16.11 -37.36
CA GLU A 775 2.06 -15.37 -37.09
C GLU A 775 2.01 -14.02 -37.81
N ARG A 776 1.72 -12.98 -37.03
CA ARG A 776 1.81 -11.58 -37.47
C ARG A 776 3.02 -10.93 -36.82
N GLU A 777 3.43 -9.79 -37.37
CA GLU A 777 4.62 -9.04 -36.96
C GLU A 777 4.71 -8.85 -35.42
N TYR A 778 3.57 -8.72 -34.73
CA TYR A 778 3.50 -8.56 -33.26
C TYR A 778 2.58 -9.58 -32.56
N PHE A 779 2.21 -10.69 -33.21
CA PHE A 779 1.32 -11.69 -32.61
C PHE A 779 1.62 -13.12 -33.08
N VAL A 780 1.82 -14.02 -32.12
CA VAL A 780 1.90 -15.46 -32.36
C VAL A 780 0.81 -16.15 -31.55
N GLY A 781 -0.14 -16.78 -32.24
CA GLY A 781 -1.21 -17.51 -31.59
C GLY A 781 -1.95 -18.44 -32.54
N MET A 782 -3.23 -18.65 -32.29
CA MET A 782 -4.02 -19.66 -32.98
C MET A 782 -5.45 -19.17 -33.27
N GLU A 783 -5.86 -19.22 -34.54
CA GLU A 783 -7.28 -19.12 -34.93
C GLU A 783 -7.90 -20.50 -34.81
N ALA A 784 -8.70 -20.72 -33.77
CA ALA A 784 -9.39 -21.98 -33.54
C ALA A 784 -10.57 -22.16 -34.50
N LEU A 785 -10.70 -23.38 -35.01
CA LEU A 785 -11.84 -23.85 -35.80
C LEU A 785 -12.80 -24.65 -34.92
N ALA A 786 -12.26 -25.39 -33.96
CA ALA A 786 -13.02 -26.13 -32.96
C ALA A 786 -12.29 -26.11 -31.60
N VAL A 787 -13.07 -25.95 -30.52
CA VAL A 787 -12.62 -26.13 -29.13
C VAL A 787 -13.47 -27.22 -28.51
N ILE A 788 -12.86 -28.33 -28.14
CA ILE A 788 -13.52 -29.52 -27.60
C ILE A 788 -13.25 -29.57 -26.09
N LEU A 789 -14.31 -29.60 -25.30
CA LEU A 789 -14.24 -29.73 -23.85
C LEU A 789 -14.45 -31.20 -23.44
N PRO A 790 -13.85 -31.67 -22.32
CA PRO A 790 -14.07 -33.03 -21.81
C PRO A 790 -15.53 -33.35 -21.47
N SER A 791 -16.37 -32.31 -21.26
CA SER A 791 -17.81 -32.46 -21.06
C SER A 791 -18.56 -32.93 -22.31
N GLY A 792 -17.90 -32.97 -23.48
CA GLY A 792 -18.50 -33.24 -24.78
C GLY A 792 -19.05 -31.98 -25.48
N GLN A 793 -19.04 -30.82 -24.81
CA GLN A 793 -19.36 -29.55 -25.45
C GLN A 793 -18.26 -29.19 -26.46
N THR A 794 -18.67 -28.77 -27.66
CA THR A 794 -17.75 -28.36 -28.73
C THR A 794 -18.13 -26.98 -29.22
N ILE A 795 -17.21 -26.03 -29.07
CA ILE A 795 -17.34 -24.66 -29.56
C ILE A 795 -16.79 -24.61 -30.98
N LEU A 796 -17.66 -24.35 -31.95
CA LEU A 796 -17.30 -24.29 -33.37
C LEU A 796 -17.24 -22.86 -33.87
N ARG A 797 -16.40 -22.63 -34.88
CA ARG A 797 -16.30 -21.33 -35.56
C ARG A 797 -17.61 -20.98 -36.26
N GLN A 798 -18.03 -19.71 -36.16
CA GLN A 798 -19.19 -19.14 -36.85
C GLN A 798 -18.80 -17.90 -37.67
N PRO A 799 -19.23 -17.77 -38.94
CA PRO A 799 -19.96 -18.78 -39.72
C PRO A 799 -19.10 -20.04 -39.92
N GLY A 800 -19.76 -21.20 -40.03
CA GLY A 800 -19.08 -22.49 -40.18
C GLY A 800 -18.12 -22.46 -41.38
N ALA A 801 -16.86 -22.81 -41.14
CA ALA A 801 -15.83 -22.91 -42.16
C ALA A 801 -15.36 -24.35 -42.27
N SER A 802 -14.98 -24.78 -43.47
CA SER A 802 -14.25 -26.03 -43.66
C SER A 802 -12.95 -26.01 -42.87
N LEU A 803 -12.46 -27.18 -42.43
CA LEU A 803 -11.16 -27.32 -41.76
C LEU A 803 -10.03 -27.03 -42.76
N ILE A 804 -9.77 -25.74 -43.00
CA ILE A 804 -8.76 -25.26 -43.93
C ILE A 804 -8.01 -24.11 -43.27
N CYS A 805 -6.68 -24.21 -43.25
CA CYS A 805 -5.82 -23.06 -42.95
C CYS A 805 -5.64 -22.24 -44.22
N ALA A 806 -5.92 -20.93 -44.14
CA ALA A 806 -5.56 -20.04 -45.23
C ALA A 806 -4.03 -20.05 -45.38
N GLU A 807 -3.54 -20.21 -46.60
CA GLU A 807 -2.15 -19.86 -46.91
C GLU A 807 -2.02 -18.33 -46.71
N GLU A 808 -1.20 -17.91 -45.75
CA GLU A 808 -0.84 -16.49 -45.55
C GLU A 808 0.06 -15.98 -46.67
#